data_AF-A0A524DC49-F1
#
_entry.id   AF-A0A524DC49-F1
#
_cell.length_a   1.000
_cell.length_b   1.000
_cell.length_c   1.000
_cell.angle_alpha   90.00
_cell.angle_beta   90.00
_cell.angle_gamma   90.00
#
_symmetry.space_group_name_H-M   'P 1'
#
loop_
_entity.id
_entity.type
_entity.pdbx_description
1 polymer ?
#
loop_
_entity_poly.entity_id
_entity_poly.type
_entity_poly.pdbx_seq_one_letter_code
_entity_poly.pdbx_strand_id
1 'polypeptide(L)'
;MDKIEAQKLTLTSILIGFIFSISLIISYPYAMKSSVHNITIPTYFTLLLTILVLILGPSYLYLHQYHLQFRRDRFDKGKRKSDKIFKLKKRLNLSGKQKIIILILLLFIIIGGLGGALGYYIATDPSIAKIFEQFTVPIMIVISLELSVPILLFSSFFLNKKFKNITRLFSFSILLSLISFYFFIPYIPINLSPNHPDTNWNHGSVVHILPAASHNRLLIKTSYEHPVSNPTLNVSGTIFNGDMMDTNGYFWRFDAQNLSANTTYQLNLKDSIGNLLCDPWPLKTFPDPNSEPEHLKMVVYTGSGGHDACRSWYEMGQLPLSIRQKIINRAMDFNPDIVIGTGDQIYYDIMYGKGPQILGQSRRAIQFNGRFIPSLDVLGTQNEITLKNAVDCQISYLYGTALKSTPTYFILDDHEYFANDEANKEQSIDPSLLFVWANPIVQKGISFPPNDFMLELGRVAQKLYLPEFLPDENRPLSLPSTNLTGRAVNTSECFGTLRYGKLVEGLLYDVRRYVTGDYTNVSSINASFLPKSAENWLIDRMKAEDAEYVINISPISYGWSAGKWLSWYPDIKTKINGRPTLTTDIEKYAWQEGWFKQHNRILNASFNMENSTDLFLCGDMHTQAAGFINKSGNLNFTSDPIPSVLIGSLGANGGSYPSGGLRGIEAMPPCDLLVDEKLPSYEKSGFVVVDITLDNIIIDFYGWRLSMDRVEEIDDLESHFTFTIKR
;
A
#
# COMPACT_ATOMS: atom_id res chain seq x y z
N MET A 1 62.14 -7.93 -4.64
CA MET A 1 60.93 -8.08 -3.82
C MET A 1 60.86 -9.53 -3.37
N ASP A 2 61.19 -9.77 -2.10
CA ASP A 2 61.13 -11.13 -1.55
C ASP A 2 59.69 -11.60 -1.40
N LYS A 3 59.50 -12.93 -1.40
CA LYS A 3 58.20 -13.61 -1.37
C LYS A 3 57.30 -13.14 -0.22
N ILE A 4 57.93 -12.68 0.87
CA ILE A 4 57.27 -12.14 2.07
C ILE A 4 56.69 -10.74 1.80
N GLU A 5 57.37 -9.93 1.00
CA GLU A 5 56.98 -8.54 0.70
C GLU A 5 55.79 -8.49 -0.27
N ALA A 6 55.76 -9.39 -1.26
CA ALA A 6 54.60 -9.60 -2.13
C ALA A 6 53.38 -10.19 -1.39
N GLN A 7 53.62 -11.05 -0.40
CA GLN A 7 52.56 -11.59 0.46
C GLN A 7 52.00 -10.53 1.42
N LYS A 8 52.86 -9.67 1.98
CA LYS A 8 52.42 -8.50 2.75
C LYS A 8 51.58 -7.57 1.87
N LEU A 9 52.03 -7.22 0.67
CA LEU A 9 51.27 -6.35 -0.24
C LEU A 9 49.89 -6.93 -0.62
N THR A 10 49.80 -8.24 -0.85
CA THR A 10 48.54 -8.92 -1.18
C THR A 10 47.58 -8.94 0.02
N LEU A 11 48.10 -9.23 1.21
CA LEU A 11 47.31 -9.21 2.45
C LEU A 11 46.85 -7.79 2.81
N THR A 12 47.71 -6.79 2.61
CA THR A 12 47.38 -5.37 2.80
C THR A 12 46.32 -4.91 1.80
N SER A 13 46.37 -5.34 0.54
CA SER A 13 45.36 -5.00 -0.47
C SER A 13 44.00 -5.64 -0.16
N ILE A 14 43.99 -6.88 0.33
CA ILE A 14 42.77 -7.58 0.78
C ILE A 14 42.20 -6.92 2.05
N LEU A 15 43.05 -6.55 3.00
CA LEU A 15 42.65 -5.87 4.23
C LEU A 15 42.10 -4.47 3.95
N ILE A 16 42.70 -3.74 3.00
CA ILE A 16 42.19 -2.44 2.53
C ILE A 16 40.83 -2.62 1.85
N GLY A 17 40.68 -3.60 0.96
CA GLY A 17 39.38 -3.91 0.34
C GLY A 17 38.29 -4.29 1.35
N PHE A 18 38.65 -5.04 2.39
CA PHE A 18 37.75 -5.43 3.49
C PHE A 18 37.36 -4.23 4.36
N ILE A 19 38.32 -3.39 4.77
CA ILE A 19 38.07 -2.18 5.56
C ILE A 19 37.22 -1.17 4.75
N PHE A 20 37.48 -1.02 3.45
CA PHE A 20 36.68 -0.14 2.59
C PHE A 20 35.27 -0.68 2.34
N SER A 21 35.08 -1.99 2.21
CA SER A 21 33.73 -2.60 2.06
C SER A 21 32.90 -2.41 3.33
N ILE A 22 33.52 -2.59 4.50
CA ILE A 22 32.87 -2.33 5.79
C ILE A 22 32.58 -0.83 5.96
N SER A 23 33.52 0.05 5.59
CA SER A 23 33.28 1.50 5.63
C SER A 23 32.16 1.91 4.68
N LEU A 24 32.05 1.31 3.49
CA LEU A 24 30.94 1.60 2.56
C LEU A 24 29.60 1.16 3.17
N ILE A 25 29.53 -0.03 3.76
CA ILE A 25 28.31 -0.56 4.40
C ILE A 25 27.89 0.30 5.62
N ILE A 26 28.86 0.82 6.38
CA ILE A 26 28.61 1.67 7.56
C ILE A 26 28.28 3.12 7.18
N SER A 27 28.92 3.66 6.13
CA SER A 27 28.76 5.07 5.71
C SER A 27 27.59 5.29 4.77
N TYR A 28 27.13 4.27 4.04
CA TYR A 28 26.04 4.39 3.06
C TYR A 28 24.68 4.83 3.67
N PRO A 29 24.25 4.32 4.85
CA PRO A 29 23.05 4.82 5.52
C PRO A 29 23.16 6.29 5.97
N TYR A 30 24.38 6.77 6.25
CA TYR A 30 24.62 8.16 6.65
C TYR A 30 24.67 9.11 5.45
N ALA A 31 25.16 8.66 4.29
CA ALA A 31 25.20 9.44 3.05
C ALA A 31 23.80 9.65 2.42
N MET A 32 22.87 8.71 2.64
CA MET A 32 21.46 8.84 2.20
C MET A 32 20.66 9.84 3.05
N LYS A 33 21.18 10.29 4.20
CA LYS A 33 20.51 11.24 5.10
C LYS A 33 20.70 12.70 4.67
N SER A 34 21.65 13.00 3.78
CA SER A 34 21.80 14.32 3.17
C SER A 34 21.05 14.37 1.85
N SER A 35 20.18 15.37 1.69
CA SER A 35 19.34 15.62 0.52
C SER A 35 20.02 15.30 -0.82
N VAL A 36 19.31 14.48 -1.59
CA VAL A 36 19.33 14.26 -3.04
C VAL A 36 20.13 15.33 -3.82
N HIS A 37 21.28 14.93 -4.41
CA HIS A 37 21.79 15.33 -5.75
C HIS A 37 23.30 15.28 -6.01
N ASN A 38 24.17 14.66 -5.19
CA ASN A 38 25.58 14.52 -5.60
C ASN A 38 26.27 13.22 -5.15
N ILE A 39 25.75 12.07 -5.58
CA ILE A 39 26.63 10.88 -5.72
C ILE A 39 27.34 11.03 -7.07
N THR A 40 28.43 11.80 -7.07
CA THR A 40 29.19 12.05 -8.29
C THR A 40 29.79 10.75 -8.88
N ILE A 41 29.95 10.73 -10.21
CA ILE A 41 30.64 9.72 -11.05
C ILE A 41 31.90 9.06 -10.42
N PRO A 42 32.73 9.74 -9.59
CA PRO A 42 33.84 9.12 -8.88
C PRO A 42 33.46 7.91 -8.01
N THR A 43 32.27 7.84 -7.41
CA THR A 43 31.89 6.71 -6.56
C THR A 43 31.70 5.42 -7.36
N TYR A 44 31.09 5.52 -8.55
CA TYR A 44 30.91 4.41 -9.49
C TYR A 44 32.23 3.98 -10.14
N PHE A 45 33.08 4.95 -10.51
CA PHE A 45 34.41 4.67 -11.06
C PHE A 45 35.29 3.97 -10.01
N THR A 46 35.18 4.37 -8.74
CA THR A 46 35.94 3.77 -7.63
C THR A 46 35.45 2.36 -7.30
N LEU A 47 34.15 2.07 -7.39
CA LEU A 47 33.60 0.72 -7.21
C LEU A 47 34.04 -0.24 -8.33
N LEU A 48 33.98 0.21 -9.58
CA LEU A 48 34.45 -0.55 -10.74
C LEU A 48 35.97 -0.80 -10.68
N LEU A 49 36.75 0.22 -10.28
CA LEU A 49 38.20 0.10 -10.08
C LEU A 49 38.54 -0.87 -8.95
N THR A 50 37.75 -0.89 -7.88
CA THR A 50 37.92 -1.83 -6.76
C THR A 50 37.66 -3.27 -7.19
N ILE A 51 36.60 -3.51 -7.96
CA ILE A 51 36.28 -4.84 -8.53
C ILE A 51 37.35 -5.27 -9.55
N LEU A 52 37.82 -4.36 -10.41
CA LEU A 52 38.91 -4.63 -11.37
C LEU A 52 40.23 -4.94 -10.67
N VAL A 53 40.59 -4.23 -9.61
CA VAL A 53 41.80 -4.47 -8.81
C VAL A 53 41.71 -5.80 -8.04
N LEU A 54 40.54 -6.16 -7.52
CA LEU A 54 40.30 -7.43 -6.83
C LEU A 54 40.34 -8.64 -7.77
N ILE A 55 39.87 -8.50 -9.01
CA ILE A 55 39.80 -9.59 -10.00
C ILE A 55 41.10 -9.71 -10.81
N LEU A 56 41.69 -8.60 -11.25
CA LEU A 56 42.88 -8.60 -12.11
C LEU A 56 44.19 -8.47 -11.34
N GLY A 57 44.18 -7.97 -10.11
CA GLY A 57 45.38 -7.80 -9.27
C GLY A 57 46.22 -9.07 -9.12
N PRO A 58 45.63 -10.24 -8.80
CA PRO A 58 46.36 -11.51 -8.71
C PRO A 58 46.95 -11.97 -10.06
N SER A 59 46.23 -11.71 -11.15
CA SER A 59 46.61 -12.10 -12.52
C SER A 59 47.73 -11.21 -13.08
N TYR A 60 47.69 -9.91 -12.78
CA TYR A 60 48.71 -8.93 -13.14
C TYR A 60 50.02 -9.16 -12.36
N LEU A 61 49.93 -9.46 -11.06
CA LEU A 61 51.09 -9.82 -10.23
C LEU A 61 51.74 -11.14 -10.69
N TYR A 62 50.94 -12.11 -11.13
CA TYR A 62 51.44 -13.38 -11.69
C TYR A 62 52.16 -13.19 -13.03
N LEU A 63 51.58 -12.39 -13.94
CA LEU A 63 52.21 -12.03 -15.23
C LEU A 63 53.47 -11.17 -15.04
N HIS A 64 53.48 -10.26 -14.07
CA HIS A 64 54.64 -9.42 -13.76
C HIS A 64 55.80 -10.22 -13.14
N GLN A 65 55.50 -11.16 -12.22
CA GLN A 65 56.51 -12.12 -11.72
C GLN A 65 57.08 -12.99 -12.85
N TYR A 66 56.23 -13.46 -13.78
CA TYR A 66 56.67 -14.23 -14.94
C TYR A 66 57.57 -13.41 -15.88
N HIS A 67 57.23 -12.14 -16.08
CA HIS A 67 58.00 -11.23 -16.94
C HIS A 67 59.37 -10.86 -16.32
N LEU A 68 59.45 -10.69 -14.99
CA LEU A 68 60.69 -10.45 -14.25
C LEU A 68 61.59 -11.69 -14.24
N GLN A 69 61.00 -12.89 -14.14
CA GLN A 69 61.72 -14.16 -14.24
C GLN A 69 62.26 -14.39 -15.67
N PHE A 70 61.47 -14.02 -16.70
CA PHE A 70 61.89 -14.05 -18.11
C PHE A 70 63.00 -13.03 -18.46
N ARG A 71 63.08 -11.89 -17.75
CA ARG A 71 64.20 -10.93 -17.88
C ARG A 71 65.47 -11.42 -17.18
N ARG A 72 65.33 -12.12 -16.03
CA ARG A 72 66.45 -12.74 -15.30
C ARG A 72 67.12 -13.85 -16.12
N ASP A 73 66.33 -14.68 -16.79
CA ASP A 73 66.83 -15.77 -17.65
C ASP A 73 67.49 -15.28 -18.95
N ARG A 74 67.26 -14.02 -19.35
CA ARG A 74 67.91 -13.39 -20.52
C ARG A 74 69.28 -12.78 -20.20
N PHE A 75 69.60 -12.54 -18.93
CA PHE A 75 70.90 -12.02 -18.52
C PHE A 75 71.98 -13.11 -18.36
N ASP A 76 71.60 -14.38 -18.38
CA ASP A 76 72.52 -15.47 -18.03
C ASP A 76 72.96 -16.36 -19.21
N LYS A 77 72.52 -16.11 -20.45
CA LYS A 77 73.04 -16.86 -21.62
C LYS A 77 73.14 -15.99 -22.87
N GLY A 78 74.38 -15.61 -23.19
CA GLY A 78 74.76 -15.16 -24.53
C GLY A 78 74.67 -16.29 -25.57
N LYS A 79 74.34 -15.88 -26.80
CA LYS A 79 74.52 -16.57 -28.09
C LYS A 79 73.87 -17.96 -28.27
N ARG A 80 72.75 -17.99 -29.01
CA ARG A 80 72.66 -18.43 -30.43
C ARG A 80 71.18 -18.53 -30.88
N LYS A 81 70.85 -17.84 -31.98
CA LYS A 81 69.74 -18.15 -32.91
C LYS A 81 69.93 -19.62 -33.37
N SER A 82 68.93 -20.46 -33.64
CA SER A 82 67.94 -20.26 -34.71
C SER A 82 66.81 -21.32 -34.78
N ASP A 83 66.38 -22.01 -33.70
CA ASP A 83 65.39 -23.12 -33.85
C ASP A 83 64.18 -23.10 -32.88
N LYS A 84 63.80 -21.93 -32.35
CA LYS A 84 62.72 -21.83 -31.34
C LYS A 84 61.35 -21.38 -31.88
N ILE A 85 61.14 -21.29 -33.19
CA ILE A 85 59.80 -20.96 -33.73
C ILE A 85 58.92 -22.21 -33.89
N PHE A 86 59.48 -23.42 -33.95
CA PHE A 86 58.68 -24.66 -34.08
C PHE A 86 58.32 -25.34 -32.74
N LYS A 87 58.72 -24.78 -31.60
CA LYS A 87 58.41 -25.33 -30.24
C LYS A 87 57.53 -24.42 -29.39
N LEU A 88 56.81 -23.47 -29.99
CA LEU A 88 55.78 -22.68 -29.28
C LEU A 88 54.39 -23.38 -29.23
N LYS A 89 54.21 -24.51 -29.93
CA LYS A 89 52.93 -25.24 -29.99
C LYS A 89 52.74 -26.34 -28.94
N LYS A 90 53.69 -26.56 -28.02
CA LYS A 90 53.65 -27.74 -27.12
C LYS A 90 53.95 -27.50 -25.63
N ARG A 91 53.68 -26.31 -25.08
CA ARG A 91 53.80 -26.06 -23.62
C ARG A 91 52.69 -25.18 -23.01
N LEU A 92 51.45 -25.40 -23.43
CA LEU A 92 50.26 -25.10 -22.62
C LEU A 92 49.42 -26.38 -22.54
N ASN A 93 50.00 -27.44 -21.97
CA ASN A 93 49.24 -28.66 -21.68
C ASN A 93 48.47 -28.44 -20.37
N LEU A 94 47.46 -27.56 -20.43
CA LEU A 94 46.47 -27.41 -19.38
C LEU A 94 45.74 -28.75 -19.25
N SER A 95 45.66 -29.29 -18.03
CA SER A 95 44.91 -30.52 -17.79
C SER A 95 43.44 -30.32 -18.20
N GLY A 96 42.71 -31.40 -18.51
CA GLY A 96 41.28 -31.30 -18.85
C GLY A 96 40.48 -30.48 -17.83
N LYS A 97 40.83 -30.60 -16.54
CA LYS A 97 40.26 -29.79 -15.45
C LYS A 97 40.64 -28.31 -15.50
N GLN A 98 41.88 -27.96 -15.87
CA GLN A 98 42.29 -26.56 -16.02
C GLN A 98 41.65 -25.88 -17.23
N LYS A 99 41.43 -26.63 -18.32
CA LYS A 99 40.68 -26.14 -19.48
C LYS A 99 39.21 -25.87 -19.11
N ILE A 100 38.58 -26.74 -18.34
CA ILE A 100 37.21 -26.54 -17.84
C ILE A 100 37.14 -25.33 -16.90
N ILE A 101 38.10 -25.15 -15.98
CA ILE A 101 38.14 -23.98 -15.08
C ILE A 101 38.33 -22.67 -15.86
N ILE A 102 39.21 -22.66 -16.86
CA ILE A 102 39.40 -21.50 -17.74
C ILE A 102 38.15 -21.25 -18.59
N LEU A 103 37.48 -22.31 -19.07
CA LEU A 103 36.22 -22.19 -19.80
C LEU A 103 35.11 -21.63 -18.92
N ILE A 104 35.00 -22.07 -17.66
CA ILE A 104 34.05 -21.56 -16.68
C ILE A 104 34.37 -20.10 -16.34
N LEU A 105 35.64 -19.76 -16.08
CA LEU A 105 36.06 -18.36 -15.82
C LEU A 105 35.83 -17.45 -17.03
N LEU A 106 36.09 -17.94 -18.25
CA LEU A 106 35.75 -17.22 -19.48
C LEU A 106 34.24 -17.10 -19.65
N LEU A 107 33.45 -18.13 -19.32
CA LEU A 107 32.00 -18.07 -19.31
C LEU A 107 31.51 -17.04 -18.28
N PHE A 108 32.13 -16.93 -17.11
CA PHE A 108 31.82 -15.91 -16.10
C PHE A 108 32.24 -14.50 -16.52
N ILE A 109 33.37 -14.34 -17.22
CA ILE A 109 33.77 -13.05 -17.81
C ILE A 109 32.83 -12.67 -18.95
N ILE A 110 32.36 -13.64 -19.73
CA ILE A 110 31.41 -13.43 -20.81
C ILE A 110 30.01 -13.16 -20.25
N ILE A 111 29.55 -13.86 -19.22
CA ILE A 111 28.24 -13.63 -18.57
C ILE A 111 28.25 -12.33 -17.76
N GLY A 112 29.33 -12.03 -17.04
CA GLY A 112 29.50 -10.76 -16.33
C GLY A 112 29.72 -9.58 -17.28
N GLY A 113 30.43 -9.80 -18.39
CA GLY A 113 30.59 -8.84 -19.47
C GLY A 113 29.31 -8.63 -20.30
N LEU A 114 28.52 -9.68 -20.54
CA LEU A 114 27.19 -9.61 -21.15
C LEU A 114 26.19 -8.98 -20.20
N GLY A 115 26.26 -9.27 -18.89
CA GLY A 115 25.42 -8.61 -17.88
C GLY A 115 25.79 -7.13 -17.69
N GLY A 116 27.08 -6.79 -17.78
CA GLY A 116 27.57 -5.42 -17.77
C GLY A 116 27.27 -4.67 -19.07
N ALA A 117 27.37 -5.33 -20.23
CA ALA A 117 27.02 -4.76 -21.54
C ALA A 117 25.51 -4.66 -21.74
N LEU A 118 24.73 -5.62 -21.22
CA LEU A 118 23.27 -5.58 -21.15
C LEU A 118 22.83 -4.47 -20.19
N GLY A 119 23.46 -4.35 -19.01
CA GLY A 119 23.25 -3.25 -18.09
C GLY A 119 23.63 -1.89 -18.67
N TYR A 120 24.70 -1.82 -19.46
CA TYR A 120 25.11 -0.60 -20.18
C TYR A 120 24.16 -0.27 -21.33
N TYR A 121 23.76 -1.26 -22.15
CA TYR A 121 22.79 -1.11 -23.24
C TYR A 121 21.41 -0.69 -22.71
N ILE A 122 21.01 -1.24 -21.56
CA ILE A 122 19.82 -0.87 -20.80
C ILE A 122 19.96 0.54 -20.21
N ALA A 123 21.13 0.92 -19.70
CA ALA A 123 21.39 2.26 -19.17
C ALA A 123 21.49 3.36 -20.25
N THR A 124 21.74 2.98 -21.52
CA THR A 124 21.73 3.90 -22.66
C THR A 124 20.34 4.08 -23.29
N ASP A 125 19.36 3.27 -22.91
CA ASP A 125 17.95 3.47 -23.27
C ASP A 125 17.24 4.24 -22.13
N PRO A 126 16.82 5.50 -22.33
CA PRO A 126 16.21 6.32 -21.28
C PRO A 126 14.95 5.69 -20.66
N SER A 127 14.27 4.80 -21.39
CA SER A 127 13.06 4.11 -20.91
C SER A 127 13.36 2.94 -19.96
N ILE A 128 14.52 2.29 -20.11
CA ILE A 128 14.95 1.15 -19.27
C ILE A 128 15.93 1.59 -18.17
N ALA A 129 16.72 2.65 -18.41
CA ALA A 129 17.57 3.29 -17.41
C ALA A 129 16.78 3.79 -16.19
N LYS A 130 15.57 4.32 -16.40
CA LYS A 130 14.65 4.75 -15.33
C LYS A 130 14.18 3.59 -14.44
N ILE A 131 13.99 2.40 -15.02
CA ILE A 131 13.65 1.16 -14.29
C ILE A 131 14.87 0.65 -13.51
N PHE A 132 16.07 0.81 -14.08
CA PHE A 132 17.31 0.30 -13.48
C PHE A 132 17.89 1.19 -12.37
N GLU A 133 17.70 2.51 -12.46
CA GLU A 133 18.17 3.47 -11.44
C GLU A 133 17.37 3.41 -10.13
N GLN A 134 16.08 3.06 -10.17
CA GLN A 134 15.23 3.04 -8.97
C GLN A 134 15.29 1.73 -8.17
N PHE A 135 15.61 0.58 -8.79
CA PHE A 135 15.46 -0.72 -8.09
C PHE A 135 16.68 -1.64 -8.07
N THR A 136 17.65 -1.50 -8.98
CA THR A 136 18.54 -2.65 -9.25
C THR A 136 19.84 -2.68 -8.48
N VAL A 137 20.43 -1.56 -8.05
CA VAL A 137 21.79 -1.62 -7.49
C VAL A 137 21.83 -2.28 -6.10
N PRO A 138 21.00 -1.91 -5.11
CA PRO A 138 21.07 -2.53 -3.79
C PRO A 138 20.51 -3.96 -3.77
N ILE A 139 19.40 -4.22 -4.49
CA ILE A 139 18.82 -5.56 -4.69
C ILE A 139 19.87 -6.50 -5.30
N MET A 140 20.49 -6.09 -6.41
CA MET A 140 21.48 -6.92 -7.09
C MET A 140 22.74 -7.10 -6.26
N ILE A 141 23.15 -6.12 -5.44
CA ILE A 141 24.29 -6.30 -4.53
C ILE A 141 23.97 -7.36 -3.48
N VAL A 142 22.83 -7.29 -2.80
CA VAL A 142 22.46 -8.29 -1.78
C VAL A 142 22.25 -9.66 -2.41
N ILE A 143 21.50 -9.76 -3.50
CA ILE A 143 21.30 -11.02 -4.23
C ILE A 143 22.64 -11.58 -4.74
N SER A 144 23.53 -10.73 -5.27
CA SER A 144 24.87 -11.17 -5.71
C SER A 144 25.71 -11.67 -4.54
N LEU A 145 25.67 -11.00 -3.39
CA LEU A 145 26.35 -11.43 -2.18
C LEU A 145 25.80 -12.77 -1.69
N GLU A 146 24.48 -12.95 -1.69
CA GLU A 146 23.85 -14.19 -1.28
C GLU A 146 24.17 -15.36 -2.20
N LEU A 147 24.02 -15.17 -3.52
CA LEU A 147 24.37 -16.19 -4.50
C LEU A 147 25.86 -16.49 -4.50
N SER A 148 26.70 -15.52 -4.15
CA SER A 148 28.15 -15.75 -4.04
C SER A 148 28.50 -16.74 -2.95
N VAL A 149 27.76 -16.82 -1.83
CA VAL A 149 28.06 -17.75 -0.72
C VAL A 149 28.04 -19.23 -1.15
N PRO A 150 26.94 -19.79 -1.70
CA PRO A 150 26.92 -21.19 -2.14
C PRO A 150 27.87 -21.43 -3.31
N ILE A 151 28.06 -20.46 -4.22
CA ILE A 151 28.98 -20.57 -5.35
C ILE A 151 30.44 -20.66 -4.87
N LEU A 152 30.84 -19.82 -3.93
CA LEU A 152 32.18 -19.81 -3.34
C LEU A 152 32.41 -21.08 -2.49
N LEU A 153 31.42 -21.52 -1.71
CA LEU A 153 31.50 -22.78 -0.97
C LEU A 153 31.64 -23.99 -1.90
N PHE A 154 30.85 -24.06 -2.97
CA PHE A 154 30.90 -25.15 -3.95
C PHE A 154 32.22 -25.15 -4.73
N SER A 155 32.64 -24.01 -5.25
CA SER A 155 33.91 -23.88 -5.97
C SER A 155 35.13 -24.25 -5.10
N SER A 156 35.05 -24.04 -3.77
CA SER A 156 36.13 -24.41 -2.84
C SER A 156 36.50 -25.91 -2.86
N PHE A 157 35.60 -26.81 -3.27
CA PHE A 157 35.87 -28.24 -3.37
C PHE A 157 36.86 -28.60 -4.48
N PHE A 158 37.02 -27.73 -5.47
CA PHE A 158 37.90 -27.96 -6.63
C PHE A 158 39.26 -27.24 -6.52
N LEU A 159 39.50 -26.53 -5.41
CA LEU A 159 40.72 -25.76 -5.16
C LEU A 159 41.74 -26.51 -4.31
N ASN A 160 43.02 -26.13 -4.41
CA ASN A 160 44.07 -26.67 -3.54
C ASN A 160 43.87 -26.23 -2.07
N LYS A 161 44.52 -26.92 -1.12
CA LYS A 161 44.32 -26.71 0.33
C LYS A 161 44.42 -25.25 0.78
N LYS A 162 45.34 -24.47 0.20
CA LYS A 162 45.53 -23.05 0.55
C LYS A 162 44.35 -22.19 0.07
N PHE A 163 43.97 -22.29 -1.21
CA PHE A 163 42.88 -21.50 -1.77
C PHE A 163 41.50 -21.96 -1.27
N LYS A 164 41.31 -23.26 -1.04
CA LYS A 164 40.11 -23.83 -0.42
C LYS A 164 39.77 -23.17 0.91
N ASN A 165 40.77 -23.01 1.79
CA ASN A 165 40.57 -22.39 3.09
C ASN A 165 40.24 -20.89 2.97
N ILE A 166 40.88 -20.18 2.04
CA ILE A 166 40.62 -18.75 1.78
C ILE A 166 39.19 -18.55 1.24
N THR A 167 38.78 -19.32 0.23
CA THR A 167 37.44 -19.21 -0.38
C THR A 167 36.34 -19.55 0.64
N ARG A 168 36.55 -20.56 1.50
CA ARG A 168 35.61 -20.89 2.58
C ARG A 168 35.52 -19.81 3.64
N LEU A 169 36.66 -19.25 4.07
CA LEU A 169 36.69 -18.14 5.01
C LEU A 169 35.95 -16.93 4.45
N PHE A 170 36.17 -16.60 3.18
CA PHE A 170 35.49 -15.49 2.51
C PHE A 170 33.98 -15.72 2.38
N SER A 171 33.57 -16.95 2.01
CA SER A 171 32.15 -17.34 1.98
C SER A 171 31.50 -17.18 3.36
N PHE A 172 32.21 -17.61 4.41
CA PHE A 172 31.73 -17.50 5.79
C PHE A 172 31.65 -16.03 6.24
N SER A 173 32.61 -15.18 5.85
CA SER A 173 32.55 -13.74 6.12
C SER A 173 31.37 -13.07 5.44
N ILE A 174 31.11 -13.36 4.16
CA ILE A 174 29.93 -12.83 3.44
C ILE A 174 28.65 -13.31 4.12
N LEU A 175 28.57 -14.60 4.45
CA LEU A 175 27.42 -15.15 5.19
C LEU A 175 27.22 -14.45 6.53
N LEU A 176 28.28 -14.22 7.30
CA LEU A 176 28.19 -13.53 8.58
C LEU A 176 27.76 -12.07 8.41
N SER A 177 28.27 -11.36 7.40
CA SER A 177 27.85 -10.00 7.07
C SER A 177 26.39 -9.93 6.64
N LEU A 178 25.91 -10.88 5.83
CA LEU A 178 24.50 -11.01 5.48
C LEU A 178 23.66 -11.27 6.73
N ILE A 179 24.06 -12.22 7.58
CA ILE A 179 23.39 -12.50 8.85
C ILE A 179 23.32 -11.23 9.71
N SER A 180 24.43 -10.52 9.91
CA SER A 180 24.47 -9.25 10.66
C SER A 180 23.58 -8.18 10.03
N PHE A 181 23.59 -8.03 8.70
CA PHE A 181 22.71 -7.13 7.98
C PHE A 181 21.23 -7.50 8.21
N TYR A 182 20.88 -8.78 8.15
CA TYR A 182 19.53 -9.28 8.43
C TYR A 182 19.12 -9.20 9.90
N PHE A 183 20.08 -9.15 10.82
CA PHE A 183 19.82 -8.77 12.20
C PHE A 183 19.66 -7.26 12.37
N PHE A 184 20.25 -6.45 11.50
CA PHE A 184 20.22 -4.99 11.58
C PHE A 184 18.99 -4.34 10.92
N ILE A 185 18.51 -4.85 9.77
CA ILE A 185 17.31 -4.34 9.06
C ILE A 185 16.12 -4.07 9.99
N PRO A 186 15.77 -4.97 10.92
CA PRO A 186 14.63 -4.74 11.79
C PRO A 186 14.77 -3.57 12.77
N TYR A 187 15.99 -3.04 12.94
CA TYR A 187 16.27 -1.87 13.78
C TYR A 187 16.33 -0.56 12.98
N ILE A 188 15.99 -0.57 11.68
CA ILE A 188 15.84 0.68 10.92
C ILE A 188 14.66 1.43 11.55
N PRO A 189 14.92 2.61 12.15
CA PRO A 189 13.90 3.34 12.88
C PRO A 189 12.78 3.76 11.93
N ILE A 190 11.55 3.61 12.40
CA ILE A 190 10.36 4.10 11.72
C ILE A 190 9.99 5.39 12.43
N ASN A 191 9.97 6.49 11.68
CA ASN A 191 9.57 7.77 12.24
C ASN A 191 8.06 7.91 12.10
N LEU A 192 7.34 7.78 13.21
CA LEU A 192 5.90 7.89 13.28
C LEU A 192 5.56 9.11 14.13
N SER A 193 4.87 10.07 13.54
CA SER A 193 4.38 11.26 14.23
C SER A 193 2.95 11.57 13.80
N PRO A 194 2.06 11.96 14.72
CA PRO A 194 0.71 12.36 14.37
C PRO A 194 0.66 13.60 13.48
N ASN A 195 -0.39 13.70 12.66
CA ASN A 195 -0.62 14.83 11.74
C ASN A 195 -1.33 15.99 12.45
N HIS A 196 -0.57 17.00 12.85
CA HIS A 196 -1.09 18.23 13.43
C HIS A 196 -0.74 19.42 12.51
N PRO A 197 -1.48 19.62 11.40
CA PRO A 197 -1.11 20.63 10.40
C PRO A 197 -1.30 22.08 10.88
N ASP A 198 -2.16 22.29 11.87
CA ASP A 198 -2.46 23.60 12.43
C ASP A 198 -1.46 23.96 13.54
N THR A 199 -0.39 24.67 13.17
CA THR A 199 0.68 25.05 14.11
C THR A 199 0.27 26.07 15.16
N ASN A 200 -0.91 26.71 15.00
CA ASN A 200 -1.41 27.72 15.92
C ASN A 200 -2.42 27.16 16.93
N TRP A 201 -2.81 25.89 16.78
CA TRP A 201 -3.75 25.20 17.66
C TRP A 201 -3.01 24.19 18.53
N ASN A 202 -3.04 24.38 19.84
CA ASN A 202 -2.36 23.49 20.77
C ASN A 202 -3.12 22.17 20.89
N HIS A 203 -2.56 21.10 20.32
CA HIS A 203 -3.13 19.77 20.40
C HIS A 203 -3.03 19.14 21.79
N GLY A 204 -2.24 19.71 22.70
CA GLY A 204 -2.03 19.17 24.03
C GLY A 204 -1.66 17.69 23.98
N SER A 205 -2.40 16.84 24.70
CA SER A 205 -2.18 15.39 24.70
C SER A 205 -3.02 14.64 23.67
N VAL A 206 -3.83 15.33 22.87
CA VAL A 206 -4.70 14.71 21.86
C VAL A 206 -3.87 14.27 20.66
N VAL A 207 -3.97 12.99 20.31
CA VAL A 207 -3.32 12.40 19.15
C VAL A 207 -4.20 12.52 17.92
N HIS A 208 -5.49 12.20 18.03
CA HIS A 208 -6.43 12.35 16.91
C HIS A 208 -7.82 12.79 17.34
N ILE A 209 -8.53 13.44 16.40
CA ILE A 209 -9.95 13.79 16.50
C ILE A 209 -10.62 13.49 15.16
N LEU A 210 -11.56 12.53 15.16
CA LEU A 210 -12.39 12.23 14.00
C LEU A 210 -13.87 12.43 14.37
N PRO A 211 -14.54 13.44 13.79
CA PRO A 211 -15.97 13.64 14.02
C PRO A 211 -16.83 13.02 12.91
N ALA A 212 -18.04 12.60 13.24
CA ALA A 212 -19.17 12.46 12.34
C ALA A 212 -20.27 13.45 12.75
N ALA A 213 -21.07 13.91 11.80
CA ALA A 213 -22.13 14.88 12.06
C ALA A 213 -23.44 14.50 11.35
N SER A 214 -24.56 14.82 11.96
CA SER A 214 -25.86 14.92 11.31
C SER A 214 -26.40 16.34 11.53
N HIS A 215 -27.65 16.57 11.15
CA HIS A 215 -28.32 17.84 11.42
C HIS A 215 -28.50 18.12 12.92
N ASN A 216 -28.44 17.12 13.81
CA ASN A 216 -28.71 17.31 15.23
C ASN A 216 -27.78 16.54 16.18
N ARG A 217 -26.72 15.92 15.65
CA ARG A 217 -25.86 15.04 16.42
C ARG A 217 -24.41 15.13 15.94
N LEU A 218 -23.48 15.08 16.89
CA LEU A 218 -22.05 14.96 16.64
C LEU A 218 -21.54 13.72 17.38
N LEU A 219 -20.82 12.85 16.68
CA LEU A 219 -20.15 11.70 17.27
C LEU A 219 -18.65 11.84 17.06
N ILE A 220 -17.88 11.93 18.14
CA ILE A 220 -16.45 12.27 18.07
C ILE A 220 -15.63 11.14 18.68
N LYS A 221 -14.67 10.64 17.91
CA LYS A 221 -13.64 9.69 18.36
C LYS A 221 -12.34 10.43 18.59
N THR A 222 -11.68 10.10 19.70
CA THR A 222 -10.41 10.72 20.10
C THR A 222 -9.45 9.69 20.65
N SER A 223 -8.16 9.96 20.52
CA SER A 223 -7.14 9.27 21.29
C SER A 223 -6.09 10.21 21.87
N TYR A 224 -5.33 9.72 22.84
CA TYR A 224 -4.41 10.52 23.65
C TYR A 224 -3.01 9.88 23.73
N GLU A 225 -1.98 10.69 23.97
CA GLU A 225 -0.60 10.24 24.17
C GLU A 225 -0.43 9.44 25.48
N HIS A 226 -1.27 9.75 26.45
CA HIS A 226 -1.29 9.13 27.78
C HIS A 226 -2.73 8.77 28.16
N PRO A 227 -2.94 7.77 29.03
CA PRO A 227 -4.24 7.45 29.58
C PRO A 227 -4.93 8.67 30.18
N VAL A 228 -6.18 8.91 29.79
CA VAL A 228 -7.04 9.93 30.37
C VAL A 228 -8.17 9.24 31.13
N SER A 229 -8.59 9.81 32.26
CA SER A 229 -9.71 9.31 33.05
C SER A 229 -10.93 10.21 32.89
N ASN A 230 -12.08 9.63 32.51
CA ASN A 230 -13.38 10.30 32.43
C ASN A 230 -13.35 11.70 31.78
N PRO A 231 -12.75 11.87 30.58
CA PRO A 231 -12.79 13.14 29.89
C PRO A 231 -14.22 13.52 29.53
N THR A 232 -14.45 14.82 29.34
CA THR A 232 -15.73 15.37 28.90
C THR A 232 -15.54 16.24 27.65
N LEU A 233 -16.57 16.24 26.80
CA LEU A 233 -16.70 17.15 25.68
C LEU A 233 -17.71 18.24 26.05
N ASN A 234 -17.31 19.50 25.98
CA ASN A 234 -18.23 20.62 26.07
C ASN A 234 -18.56 21.11 24.65
N VAL A 235 -19.84 21.23 24.33
CA VAL A 235 -20.37 21.75 23.08
C VAL A 235 -21.13 23.03 23.40
N SER A 236 -20.45 24.17 23.28
CA SER A 236 -21.00 25.52 23.53
C SER A 236 -21.79 25.67 24.84
N GLY A 237 -21.27 25.10 25.92
CA GLY A 237 -21.82 25.15 27.27
C GLY A 237 -22.44 23.83 27.75
N THR A 238 -22.87 22.96 26.85
CA THR A 238 -23.45 21.65 27.19
C THR A 238 -22.36 20.60 27.33
N ILE A 239 -22.36 19.84 28.43
CA ILE A 239 -21.33 18.85 28.74
C ILE A 239 -21.81 17.44 28.39
N PHE A 240 -20.98 16.69 27.68
CA PHE A 240 -21.17 15.30 27.33
C PHE A 240 -20.02 14.46 27.89
N ASN A 241 -20.36 13.35 28.56
CA ASN A 241 -19.35 12.44 29.12
C ASN A 241 -18.70 11.62 28.01
N GLY A 242 -17.40 11.33 28.17
CA GLY A 242 -16.70 10.38 27.31
C GLY A 242 -17.01 8.93 27.69
N ASP A 243 -17.12 8.08 26.69
CA ASP A 243 -17.16 6.63 26.83
C ASP A 243 -15.77 6.06 26.50
N MET A 244 -15.20 5.27 27.40
CA MET A 244 -13.90 4.62 27.19
C MET A 244 -14.03 3.47 26.18
N MET A 245 -13.26 3.52 25.09
CA MET A 245 -13.38 2.57 23.98
C MET A 245 -12.35 1.43 24.03
N ASP A 246 -11.18 1.68 24.63
CA ASP A 246 -10.13 0.70 24.90
C ASP A 246 -10.16 0.22 26.37
N THR A 247 -9.16 -0.56 26.79
CA THR A 247 -9.09 -1.04 28.19
C THR A 247 -8.21 -0.21 29.11
N ASN A 248 -7.51 0.80 28.56
CA ASN A 248 -6.49 1.55 29.29
C ASN A 248 -6.71 3.08 29.30
N GLY A 249 -7.79 3.58 28.70
CA GLY A 249 -8.13 5.00 28.73
C GLY A 249 -7.41 5.84 27.68
N TYR A 250 -6.87 5.23 26.61
CA TYR A 250 -6.27 5.97 25.50
C TYR A 250 -7.28 6.40 24.45
N PHE A 251 -8.44 5.73 24.36
CA PHE A 251 -9.42 5.97 23.30
C PHE A 251 -10.80 6.29 23.88
N TRP A 252 -11.41 7.36 23.39
CA TRP A 252 -12.65 7.88 23.93
C TRP A 252 -13.62 8.28 22.82
N ARG A 253 -14.91 8.02 23.05
CA ARG A 253 -16.03 8.46 22.21
C ARG A 253 -16.86 9.48 22.96
N PHE A 254 -17.33 10.51 22.26
CA PHE A 254 -18.30 11.47 22.76
C PHE A 254 -19.50 11.53 21.82
N ASP A 255 -20.70 11.53 22.38
CA ASP A 255 -21.96 11.49 21.63
C ASP A 255 -22.84 12.68 22.03
N ALA A 256 -22.74 13.76 21.27
CA ALA A 256 -23.48 14.99 21.49
C ALA A 256 -24.77 15.01 20.67
N GLN A 257 -25.91 14.90 21.33
CA GLN A 257 -27.24 14.79 20.70
C GLN A 257 -28.09 16.05 20.94
N ASN A 258 -29.23 16.14 20.25
CA ASN A 258 -30.22 17.22 20.38
C ASN A 258 -29.64 18.61 20.07
N LEU A 259 -28.74 18.66 19.09
CA LEU A 259 -28.16 19.89 18.57
C LEU A 259 -29.09 20.51 17.52
N SER A 260 -28.91 21.81 17.27
CA SER A 260 -29.59 22.54 16.22
C SER A 260 -28.92 22.29 14.87
N ALA A 261 -29.73 22.23 13.81
CA ALA A 261 -29.25 22.09 12.45
C ALA A 261 -28.49 23.33 11.96
N ASN A 262 -27.60 23.12 10.99
CA ASN A 262 -26.81 24.15 10.34
C ASN A 262 -26.09 25.11 11.32
N THR A 263 -25.62 24.58 12.46
CA THR A 263 -25.08 25.38 13.56
C THR A 263 -23.62 25.02 13.81
N THR A 264 -22.76 26.05 13.82
CA THR A 264 -21.36 25.90 14.23
C THR A 264 -21.25 25.98 15.75
N TYR A 265 -20.77 24.92 16.37
CA TYR A 265 -20.49 24.86 17.79
C TYR A 265 -19.00 25.03 18.06
N GLN A 266 -18.67 25.68 19.19
CA GLN A 266 -17.33 25.64 19.76
C GLN A 266 -17.22 24.46 20.72
N LEU A 267 -16.22 23.61 20.47
CA LEU A 267 -15.96 22.37 21.21
C LEU A 267 -14.74 22.54 22.10
N ASN A 268 -14.75 21.93 23.29
CA ASN A 268 -13.54 21.75 24.09
C ASN A 268 -13.54 20.40 24.80
N LEU A 269 -12.35 19.79 24.89
CA LEU A 269 -12.12 18.55 25.63
C LEU A 269 -11.48 18.88 26.97
N LYS A 270 -12.03 18.31 28.04
CA LYS A 270 -11.53 18.49 29.40
C LYS A 270 -11.25 17.16 30.09
N ASP A 271 -10.20 17.15 30.91
CA ASP A 271 -9.91 16.04 31.81
C ASP A 271 -10.91 16.00 32.99
N SER A 272 -10.77 15.00 33.87
CA SER A 272 -11.66 14.82 35.04
C SER A 272 -11.61 15.96 36.07
N ILE A 273 -10.59 16.82 36.03
CA ILE A 273 -10.42 17.96 36.95
C ILE A 273 -10.70 19.30 36.27
N GLY A 274 -11.08 19.29 34.99
CA GLY A 274 -11.53 20.45 34.22
C GLY A 274 -10.45 21.16 33.40
N ASN A 275 -9.22 20.64 33.34
CA ASN A 275 -8.18 21.21 32.47
C ASN A 275 -8.46 20.88 31.02
N LEU A 276 -8.11 21.80 30.13
CA LEU A 276 -8.19 21.57 28.69
C LEU A 276 -7.17 20.51 28.26
N LEU A 277 -7.63 19.54 27.45
CA LEU A 277 -6.79 18.51 26.84
C LEU A 277 -6.16 18.99 25.52
N CYS A 278 -6.77 19.99 24.90
CA CYS A 278 -6.32 20.71 23.69
C CYS A 278 -7.05 22.06 23.61
N ASP A 279 -6.65 22.92 22.67
CA ASP A 279 -7.35 24.16 22.38
C ASP A 279 -8.78 23.92 21.84
N PRO A 280 -9.73 24.83 22.07
CA PRO A 280 -11.07 24.73 21.49
C PRO A 280 -11.05 24.74 19.95
N TRP A 281 -12.06 24.14 19.32
CA TRP A 281 -12.20 24.16 17.86
C TRP A 281 -13.67 24.20 17.41
N PRO A 282 -13.97 24.71 16.20
CA PRO A 282 -15.33 24.72 15.67
C PRO A 282 -15.69 23.37 15.01
N LEU A 283 -16.97 22.99 15.09
CA LEU A 283 -17.56 21.92 14.29
C LEU A 283 -19.02 22.25 13.96
N LYS A 284 -19.45 22.01 12.73
CA LYS A 284 -20.77 22.39 12.21
C LYS A 284 -21.68 21.16 12.05
N THR A 285 -22.93 21.26 12.51
CA THR A 285 -23.99 20.29 12.18
C THR A 285 -24.52 20.51 10.76
N PHE A 286 -25.05 19.46 10.14
CA PHE A 286 -25.59 19.56 8.78
C PHE A 286 -26.90 20.34 8.71
N PRO A 287 -27.31 20.80 7.51
CA PRO A 287 -28.63 21.36 7.30
C PRO A 287 -29.75 20.39 7.69
N ASP A 288 -30.90 20.94 8.09
CA ASP A 288 -32.09 20.15 8.38
C ASP A 288 -32.47 19.31 7.14
N PRO A 289 -32.87 18.03 7.27
CA PRO A 289 -33.19 17.17 6.12
C PRO A 289 -34.25 17.72 5.16
N ASN A 290 -35.09 18.65 5.64
CA ASN A 290 -36.14 19.30 4.85
C ASN A 290 -35.73 20.68 4.30
N SER A 291 -34.53 21.17 4.62
CA SER A 291 -33.99 22.42 4.09
C SER A 291 -33.43 22.24 2.67
N GLU A 292 -33.23 23.35 1.97
CA GLU A 292 -32.75 23.39 0.58
C GLU A 292 -31.39 24.09 0.53
N PRO A 293 -30.29 23.42 0.96
CA PRO A 293 -28.96 23.98 0.87
C PRO A 293 -28.55 24.13 -0.59
N GLU A 294 -27.87 25.23 -0.91
CA GLU A 294 -27.48 25.56 -2.28
C GLU A 294 -26.19 24.84 -2.72
N HIS A 295 -25.39 24.37 -1.76
CA HIS A 295 -24.04 23.88 -2.01
C HIS A 295 -23.60 22.83 -0.99
N LEU A 296 -22.84 21.83 -1.47
CA LEU A 296 -22.08 20.89 -0.66
C LEU A 296 -20.73 20.61 -1.33
N LYS A 297 -19.64 20.66 -0.58
CA LYS A 297 -18.32 20.21 -1.03
C LYS A 297 -17.81 19.01 -0.25
N MET A 298 -17.42 17.95 -0.95
CA MET A 298 -16.84 16.75 -0.35
C MET A 298 -15.43 16.48 -0.87
N VAL A 299 -14.59 15.91 -0.01
CA VAL A 299 -13.36 15.21 -0.41
C VAL A 299 -13.59 13.71 -0.25
N VAL A 300 -13.26 12.94 -1.29
CA VAL A 300 -13.47 11.48 -1.29
C VAL A 300 -12.19 10.78 -1.76
N TYR A 301 -11.80 9.71 -1.06
CA TYR A 301 -10.65 8.86 -1.42
C TYR A 301 -10.84 7.42 -0.93
N THR A 302 -10.01 6.51 -1.43
CA THR A 302 -9.88 5.13 -0.91
C THR A 302 -8.43 4.84 -0.51
N GLY A 303 -8.14 3.66 0.06
CA GLY A 303 -6.78 3.14 0.20
C GLY A 303 -5.81 4.09 0.91
N SER A 304 -6.22 4.67 2.04
CA SER A 304 -5.39 5.62 2.79
C SER A 304 -4.40 4.95 3.73
N GLY A 305 -4.58 3.65 3.99
CA GLY A 305 -3.73 2.89 4.89
C GLY A 305 -2.31 2.69 4.36
N GLY A 306 -1.54 1.90 5.12
CA GLY A 306 -0.17 1.56 4.83
C GLY A 306 0.71 1.73 6.05
N HIS A 307 1.27 0.64 6.56
CA HIS A 307 2.18 0.71 7.70
C HIS A 307 3.64 0.78 7.21
N ASP A 308 4.43 1.76 7.67
CA ASP A 308 5.83 1.92 7.25
C ASP A 308 6.72 0.71 7.61
N ALA A 309 6.39 -0.03 8.66
CA ALA A 309 7.00 -1.34 8.97
C ALA A 309 6.76 -2.42 7.91
N CYS A 310 5.70 -2.31 7.11
CA CYS A 310 5.40 -3.20 6.00
C CYS A 310 6.07 -2.74 4.70
N ARG A 311 6.73 -1.57 4.70
CA ARG A 311 7.53 -1.12 3.56
C ARG A 311 8.83 -1.90 3.53
N SER A 312 9.13 -2.45 2.35
CA SER A 312 10.43 -3.03 2.07
C SER A 312 11.51 -1.95 2.09
N TRP A 313 12.77 -2.37 2.23
CA TRP A 313 13.90 -1.46 2.28
C TRP A 313 14.24 -0.78 0.93
N TYR A 314 13.44 -1.03 -0.11
CA TYR A 314 13.52 -0.41 -1.45
C TYR A 314 12.27 0.38 -1.80
N GLU A 315 11.56 0.89 -0.80
CA GLU A 315 10.36 1.74 -0.99
C GLU A 315 9.14 1.03 -1.62
N MET A 316 9.18 -0.31 -1.82
CA MET A 316 7.97 -1.07 -2.17
C MET A 316 7.03 -1.21 -0.97
N GLY A 317 5.74 -1.06 -1.22
CA GLY A 317 4.65 -0.97 -0.24
C GLY A 317 3.89 0.34 -0.42
N GLN A 318 2.87 0.56 0.42
CA GLN A 318 2.13 1.82 0.42
C GLN A 318 3.04 3.04 0.70
N LEU A 319 2.55 4.22 0.35
CA LEU A 319 3.26 5.48 0.56
C LEU A 319 3.62 5.67 2.04
N PRO A 320 4.82 6.25 2.32
CA PRO A 320 5.18 6.59 3.69
C PRO A 320 4.12 7.48 4.35
N LEU A 321 3.92 7.31 5.65
CA LEU A 321 2.99 8.11 6.45
C LEU A 321 3.12 9.62 6.17
N SER A 322 4.34 10.16 6.17
CA SER A 322 4.58 11.60 5.96
C SER A 322 4.11 12.12 4.60
N ILE A 323 4.11 11.27 3.56
CA ILE A 323 3.61 11.64 2.23
C ILE A 323 2.09 11.59 2.22
N ARG A 324 1.49 10.56 2.81
CA ARG A 324 0.03 10.45 2.96
C ARG A 324 -0.54 11.63 3.76
N GLN A 325 0.17 12.08 4.80
CA GLN A 325 -0.14 13.30 5.57
C GLN A 325 -0.13 14.56 4.68
N LYS A 326 0.88 14.73 3.82
CA LYS A 326 0.91 15.85 2.85
C LYS A 326 -0.29 15.81 1.90
N ILE A 327 -0.63 14.64 1.36
CA ILE A 327 -1.77 14.49 0.43
C ILE A 327 -3.10 14.82 1.12
N ILE A 328 -3.35 14.31 2.33
CA ILE A 328 -4.60 14.64 3.04
C ILE A 328 -4.64 16.12 3.45
N ASN A 329 -3.51 16.71 3.87
CA ASN A 329 -3.45 18.14 4.19
C ASN A 329 -3.76 18.99 2.96
N ARG A 330 -3.23 18.62 1.79
CA ARG A 330 -3.59 19.26 0.53
C ARG A 330 -5.08 19.15 0.22
N ALA A 331 -5.69 17.98 0.47
CA ALA A 331 -7.13 17.81 0.28
C ALA A 331 -7.95 18.74 1.19
N MET A 332 -7.45 19.03 2.39
CA MET A 332 -8.12 19.94 3.33
C MET A 332 -8.01 21.42 2.95
N ASP A 333 -7.03 21.83 2.13
CA ASP A 333 -6.92 23.20 1.61
C ASP A 333 -8.14 23.61 0.76
N PHE A 334 -8.88 22.63 0.22
CA PHE A 334 -10.10 22.88 -0.54
C PHE A 334 -11.31 23.22 0.34
N ASN A 335 -11.14 23.21 1.67
CA ASN A 335 -12.16 23.49 2.68
C ASN A 335 -13.44 22.67 2.46
N PRO A 336 -13.36 21.32 2.43
CA PRO A 336 -14.54 20.49 2.26
C PRO A 336 -15.48 20.61 3.47
N ASP A 337 -16.77 20.47 3.23
CA ASP A 337 -17.77 20.28 4.29
C ASP A 337 -17.70 18.87 4.89
N ILE A 338 -17.25 17.88 4.09
CA ILE A 338 -17.27 16.46 4.43
C ILE A 338 -16.06 15.74 3.83
N VAL A 339 -15.48 14.80 4.58
CA VAL A 339 -14.46 13.87 4.09
C VAL A 339 -14.98 12.43 4.13
N ILE A 340 -14.78 11.68 3.05
CA ILE A 340 -15.22 10.29 2.94
C ILE A 340 -14.07 9.38 2.52
N GLY A 341 -13.78 8.38 3.35
CA GLY A 341 -12.87 7.27 3.02
C GLY A 341 -13.67 6.02 2.67
N THR A 342 -13.61 5.53 1.42
CA THR A 342 -14.51 4.46 0.96
C THR A 342 -14.03 3.03 1.22
N GLY A 343 -12.89 2.84 1.89
CA GLY A 343 -12.29 1.53 2.13
C GLY A 343 -10.80 1.61 2.29
N ASP A 344 -10.18 0.56 2.82
CA ASP A 344 -8.73 0.38 2.89
C ASP A 344 -8.00 1.48 3.68
N GLN A 345 -8.58 1.85 4.81
CA GLN A 345 -7.94 2.70 5.81
C GLN A 345 -6.78 1.97 6.52
N ILE A 346 -6.75 0.64 6.48
CA ILE A 346 -5.75 -0.23 7.10
C ILE A 346 -5.19 -1.18 6.04
N TYR A 347 -3.88 -1.37 5.96
CA TYR A 347 -3.25 -2.50 5.26
C TYR A 347 -2.38 -3.28 6.23
N TYR A 348 -2.92 -4.38 6.76
CA TYR A 348 -2.21 -5.18 7.75
C TYR A 348 -2.59 -6.66 7.70
N ASP A 349 -2.66 -7.23 6.50
CA ASP A 349 -3.16 -8.60 6.32
C ASP A 349 -2.40 -9.63 7.13
N ILE A 350 -3.13 -10.61 7.66
CA ILE A 350 -2.56 -11.64 8.54
C ILE A 350 -2.84 -13.08 8.09
N MET A 351 -3.81 -13.30 7.21
CA MET A 351 -4.19 -14.65 6.76
C MET A 351 -4.53 -14.71 5.28
N TYR A 352 -4.29 -15.90 4.69
CA TYR A 352 -4.51 -16.27 3.29
C TYR A 352 -3.75 -15.47 2.25
N GLY A 353 -3.38 -16.13 1.15
CA GLY A 353 -2.86 -15.40 0.00
C GLY A 353 -1.43 -14.88 0.12
N LYS A 354 -1.12 -13.79 -0.58
CA LYS A 354 0.22 -13.14 -0.65
C LYS A 354 0.34 -11.92 0.26
N GLY A 355 -0.77 -11.26 0.56
CA GLY A 355 -0.81 -10.05 1.41
C GLY A 355 -0.09 -10.23 2.76
N PRO A 356 -0.38 -11.29 3.54
CA PRO A 356 0.19 -11.46 4.86
C PRO A 356 1.72 -11.50 4.90
N GLN A 357 2.36 -12.13 3.91
CA GLN A 357 3.79 -12.32 3.87
C GLN A 357 4.56 -10.99 3.72
N ILE A 358 3.92 -9.99 3.12
CA ILE A 358 4.50 -8.65 2.89
C ILE A 358 3.91 -7.59 3.83
N LEU A 359 2.81 -7.90 4.52
CA LEU A 359 2.14 -7.02 5.49
C LEU A 359 2.30 -7.55 6.93
N GLY A 360 1.19 -7.88 7.61
CA GLY A 360 1.13 -8.13 9.05
C GLY A 360 1.87 -9.38 9.53
N GLN A 361 2.23 -10.31 8.64
CA GLN A 361 3.09 -11.47 8.95
C GLN A 361 4.52 -11.30 8.44
N SER A 362 4.87 -10.16 7.85
CA SER A 362 6.27 -9.86 7.53
C SER A 362 7.09 -9.79 8.83
N ARG A 363 8.37 -10.19 8.73
CA ARG A 363 9.27 -10.22 9.89
C ARG A 363 9.37 -8.85 10.57
N ARG A 364 9.43 -7.78 9.77
CA ARG A 364 9.55 -6.41 10.27
C ARG A 364 8.27 -5.95 10.98
N ALA A 365 7.10 -6.22 10.41
CA ALA A 365 5.82 -5.91 11.03
C ALA A 365 5.65 -6.64 12.36
N ILE A 366 5.92 -7.94 12.43
CA ILE A 366 5.83 -8.71 13.69
C ILE A 366 6.79 -8.16 14.76
N GLN A 367 8.01 -7.81 14.37
CA GLN A 367 8.99 -7.31 15.33
C GLN A 367 8.63 -5.91 15.86
N PHE A 368 8.05 -5.06 15.01
CA PHE A 368 7.71 -3.70 15.38
C PHE A 368 6.37 -3.63 16.14
N ASN A 369 5.36 -4.35 15.67
CA ASN A 369 3.98 -4.23 16.17
C ASN A 369 3.55 -5.37 17.10
N GLY A 370 4.25 -6.51 17.04
CA GLY A 370 3.81 -7.76 17.68
C GLY A 370 3.05 -8.67 16.72
N ARG A 371 2.62 -9.82 17.23
CA ARG A 371 1.86 -10.84 16.49
C ARG A 371 0.54 -11.10 17.19
N PHE A 372 -0.53 -11.10 16.39
CA PHE A 372 -1.86 -11.50 16.86
C PHE A 372 -1.89 -12.97 17.28
N ILE A 373 -2.65 -13.24 18.34
CA ILE A 373 -2.90 -14.56 18.90
C ILE A 373 -4.41 -14.81 18.78
N PRO A 374 -4.90 -15.52 17.74
CA PRO A 374 -6.34 -15.66 17.46
C PRO A 374 -7.17 -16.30 18.57
N SER A 375 -6.53 -17.00 19.52
CA SER A 375 -7.20 -17.61 20.67
C SER A 375 -7.45 -16.67 21.85
N LEU A 376 -7.04 -15.41 21.75
CA LEU A 376 -7.22 -14.39 22.79
C LEU A 376 -8.20 -13.32 22.30
N ASP A 377 -8.95 -12.72 23.22
CA ASP A 377 -9.79 -11.57 22.95
C ASP A 377 -8.96 -10.42 22.36
N VAL A 378 -9.56 -9.61 21.49
CA VAL A 378 -8.86 -8.47 20.90
C VAL A 378 -8.60 -7.39 21.95
N LEU A 379 -9.59 -7.03 22.76
CA LEU A 379 -9.45 -6.08 23.86
C LEU A 379 -8.98 -6.76 25.15
N GLY A 380 -8.19 -6.05 25.97
CA GLY A 380 -7.74 -6.50 27.28
C GLY A 380 -6.61 -7.53 27.28
N THR A 381 -6.06 -7.86 26.10
CA THR A 381 -4.96 -8.82 25.96
C THR A 381 -3.81 -8.23 25.13
N GLN A 382 -2.78 -9.03 24.83
CA GLN A 382 -1.69 -8.63 23.93
C GLN A 382 -2.17 -8.28 22.51
N ASN A 383 -3.34 -8.77 22.10
CA ASN A 383 -3.95 -8.40 20.81
C ASN A 383 -4.32 -6.91 20.77
N GLU A 384 -4.68 -6.29 21.89
CA GLU A 384 -5.03 -4.87 21.92
C GLU A 384 -3.81 -4.00 21.63
N ILE A 385 -2.67 -4.36 22.23
CA ILE A 385 -1.38 -3.69 21.99
C ILE A 385 -0.96 -3.89 20.54
N THR A 386 -1.10 -5.12 20.03
CA THR A 386 -0.75 -5.44 18.64
C THR A 386 -1.63 -4.68 17.64
N LEU A 387 -2.93 -4.59 17.91
CA LEU A 387 -3.88 -3.84 17.11
C LEU A 387 -3.52 -2.36 17.09
N LYS A 388 -3.30 -1.75 18.26
CA LYS A 388 -2.93 -0.33 18.35
C LYS A 388 -1.65 -0.02 17.58
N ASN A 389 -0.61 -0.82 17.78
CA ASN A 389 0.65 -0.67 17.02
C ASN A 389 0.43 -0.81 15.51
N ALA A 390 -0.41 -1.77 15.09
CA ALA A 390 -0.71 -1.97 13.68
C ALA A 390 -1.55 -0.85 13.07
N VAL A 391 -2.47 -0.22 13.82
CA VAL A 391 -3.50 0.68 13.27
C VAL A 391 -3.21 2.15 13.52
N ASP A 392 -2.54 2.52 14.62
CA ASP A 392 -2.32 3.92 15.03
C ASP A 392 -1.70 4.77 13.90
N CYS A 393 -0.66 4.27 13.23
CA CYS A 393 0.00 5.02 12.17
C CYS A 393 -0.83 5.14 10.87
N GLN A 394 -1.88 4.34 10.74
CA GLN A 394 -2.71 4.29 9.54
C GLN A 394 -3.95 5.17 9.68
N ILE A 395 -4.42 5.38 10.91
CA ILE A 395 -5.61 6.21 11.20
C ILE A 395 -5.24 7.39 12.10
N SER A 396 -4.95 7.13 13.39
CA SER A 396 -4.67 8.19 14.36
C SER A 396 -3.58 9.15 13.89
N TYR A 397 -2.45 8.64 13.39
CA TYR A 397 -1.35 9.52 13.02
C TYR A 397 -1.50 10.08 11.61
N LEU A 398 -2.21 9.39 10.72
CA LEU A 398 -2.49 9.90 9.38
C LEU A 398 -3.37 11.14 9.45
N TYR A 399 -4.50 11.04 10.17
CA TYR A 399 -5.46 12.12 10.25
C TYR A 399 -5.11 13.11 11.36
N GLY A 400 -4.58 12.61 12.48
CA GLY A 400 -4.29 13.40 13.67
C GLY A 400 -5.41 14.39 13.97
N THR A 401 -5.12 15.68 13.86
CA THR A 401 -6.09 16.75 14.07
C THR A 401 -6.41 17.53 12.79
N ALA A 402 -5.98 17.04 11.63
CA ALA A 402 -6.28 17.64 10.32
C ALA A 402 -7.79 17.69 10.04
N LEU A 403 -8.54 16.68 10.49
CA LEU A 403 -9.98 16.55 10.25
C LEU A 403 -10.83 17.00 11.44
N LYS A 404 -10.25 17.62 12.49
CA LYS A 404 -10.94 17.94 13.75
C LYS A 404 -12.26 18.73 13.57
N SER A 405 -12.30 19.58 12.55
CA SER A 405 -13.40 20.50 12.25
C SER A 405 -14.25 20.07 11.04
N THR A 406 -13.98 18.92 10.43
CA THR A 406 -14.67 18.45 9.23
C THR A 406 -15.28 17.07 9.48
N PRO A 407 -16.62 16.91 9.38
CA PRO A 407 -17.27 15.62 9.47
C PRO A 407 -16.68 14.57 8.52
N THR A 408 -16.55 13.34 9.03
CA THR A 408 -15.89 12.22 8.37
C THR A 408 -16.79 10.99 8.30
N TYR A 409 -16.69 10.25 7.20
CA TYR A 409 -17.39 8.99 6.97
C TYR A 409 -16.41 7.96 6.44
N PHE A 410 -16.38 6.78 7.07
CA PHE A 410 -15.48 5.70 6.68
C PHE A 410 -16.27 4.42 6.44
N ILE A 411 -16.12 3.87 5.24
CA ILE A 411 -16.64 2.54 4.88
C ILE A 411 -15.50 1.55 4.99
N LEU A 412 -15.76 0.37 5.54
CA LEU A 412 -14.76 -0.69 5.61
C LEU A 412 -14.75 -1.50 4.31
N ASP A 413 -13.57 -1.91 3.89
CA ASP A 413 -13.30 -2.84 2.80
C ASP A 413 -12.55 -4.09 3.32
N ASP A 414 -11.87 -4.84 2.46
CA ASP A 414 -11.28 -6.14 2.79
C ASP A 414 -10.15 -6.00 3.81
N HIS A 415 -9.27 -5.00 3.62
CA HIS A 415 -8.10 -4.86 4.47
C HIS A 415 -8.40 -4.38 5.91
N GLU A 416 -9.58 -3.80 6.18
CA GLU A 416 -10.07 -3.53 7.55
C GLU A 416 -10.37 -4.82 8.34
N TYR A 417 -10.63 -5.93 7.63
CA TYR A 417 -10.76 -7.27 8.20
C TYR A 417 -9.41 -8.01 8.25
N PHE A 418 -8.29 -7.30 8.03
CA PHE A 418 -6.93 -7.83 8.09
C PHE A 418 -6.71 -9.01 7.13
N ALA A 419 -7.36 -8.95 5.96
CA ALA A 419 -7.22 -9.92 4.89
C ALA A 419 -7.40 -9.25 3.53
N ASN A 420 -6.58 -9.65 2.56
CA ASN A 420 -6.81 -9.32 1.16
C ASN A 420 -7.92 -10.21 0.59
N ASP A 421 -8.56 -9.78 -0.49
CA ASP A 421 -9.62 -10.52 -1.16
C ASP A 421 -9.14 -11.68 -2.06
N GLU A 422 -8.51 -12.67 -1.45
CA GLU A 422 -7.95 -13.82 -2.14
C GLU A 422 -8.80 -15.09 -2.05
N ALA A 423 -8.97 -15.73 -3.21
CA ALA A 423 -9.43 -17.11 -3.32
C ALA A 423 -8.41 -17.94 -4.11
N ASN A 424 -7.67 -18.79 -3.40
CA ASN A 424 -6.66 -19.67 -3.95
C ASN A 424 -7.13 -21.13 -3.84
N LYS A 425 -7.40 -21.77 -4.98
CA LYS A 425 -7.82 -23.18 -5.04
C LYS A 425 -6.76 -24.13 -4.48
N GLU A 426 -5.50 -23.86 -4.80
CA GLU A 426 -4.37 -24.71 -4.48
C GLU A 426 -3.23 -23.90 -3.87
N GLN A 427 -2.40 -24.57 -3.07
CA GLN A 427 -1.19 -23.97 -2.54
C GLN A 427 -0.19 -23.81 -3.68
N SER A 428 0.42 -22.64 -3.79
CA SER A 428 1.38 -22.35 -4.85
C SER A 428 2.67 -21.77 -4.30
N ILE A 429 3.68 -21.69 -5.16
CA ILE A 429 4.95 -21.01 -4.88
C ILE A 429 5.00 -19.78 -5.78
N ASP A 430 5.15 -18.61 -5.20
CA ASP A 430 5.44 -17.38 -5.93
C ASP A 430 6.92 -17.02 -5.76
N PRO A 431 7.77 -17.22 -6.79
CA PRO A 431 9.17 -16.82 -6.73
C PRO A 431 9.36 -15.32 -6.53
N SER A 432 8.36 -14.49 -6.84
CA SER A 432 8.45 -13.04 -6.68
C SER A 432 8.62 -12.62 -5.21
N LEU A 433 8.03 -13.40 -4.28
CA LEU A 433 8.17 -13.20 -2.84
C LEU A 433 9.60 -13.42 -2.33
N LEU A 434 10.42 -14.23 -3.02
CA LEU A 434 11.84 -14.37 -2.69
C LEU A 434 12.61 -13.06 -2.88
N PHE A 435 12.23 -12.24 -3.87
CA PHE A 435 12.90 -10.95 -4.12
C PHE A 435 12.63 -9.90 -3.03
N VAL A 436 11.56 -10.09 -2.26
CA VAL A 436 11.20 -9.27 -1.09
C VAL A 436 11.43 -10.00 0.23
N TRP A 437 12.18 -11.10 0.23
CA TRP A 437 12.54 -11.87 1.43
C TRP A 437 11.34 -12.40 2.21
N ALA A 438 10.24 -12.64 1.52
CA ALA A 438 9.02 -13.21 2.05
C ALA A 438 8.99 -14.73 1.86
N ASN A 439 8.16 -15.42 2.65
CA ASN A 439 7.90 -16.85 2.45
C ASN A 439 7.26 -17.03 1.06
N PRO A 440 7.86 -17.80 0.14
CA PRO A 440 7.34 -17.94 -1.22
C PRO A 440 6.09 -18.83 -1.30
N ILE A 441 5.72 -19.50 -0.22
CA ILE A 441 4.52 -20.34 -0.16
C ILE A 441 3.29 -19.45 -0.02
N VAL A 442 2.42 -19.52 -1.02
CA VAL A 442 1.10 -18.90 -1.03
C VAL A 442 0.08 -19.95 -0.64
N GLN A 443 -0.55 -19.77 0.51
CA GLN A 443 -1.50 -20.74 1.05
C GLN A 443 -2.79 -20.76 0.24
N LYS A 444 -3.33 -21.97 0.03
CA LYS A 444 -4.71 -22.13 -0.44
C LYS A 444 -5.69 -21.58 0.60
N GLY A 445 -6.85 -21.14 0.15
CA GLY A 445 -7.90 -20.63 1.05
C GLY A 445 -8.78 -19.60 0.37
N ILE A 446 -9.83 -19.21 1.09
CA ILE A 446 -10.79 -18.19 0.70
C ILE A 446 -10.87 -17.24 1.91
N SER A 447 -10.60 -15.95 1.72
CA SER A 447 -10.52 -14.99 2.84
C SER A 447 -11.86 -14.48 3.34
N PHE A 448 -12.92 -14.56 2.52
CA PHE A 448 -14.24 -14.01 2.85
C PHE A 448 -15.37 -15.04 2.74
N PRO A 449 -16.43 -14.96 3.59
CA PRO A 449 -16.66 -13.97 4.65
C PRO A 449 -15.61 -14.02 5.77
N PRO A 450 -15.39 -12.92 6.51
CA PRO A 450 -14.37 -12.89 7.54
C PRO A 450 -14.72 -13.89 8.64
N ASN A 451 -13.71 -14.62 9.15
CA ASN A 451 -13.91 -15.46 10.33
C ASN A 451 -14.08 -14.60 11.59
N ASP A 452 -14.50 -15.22 12.71
CA ASP A 452 -14.82 -14.51 13.95
C ASP A 452 -13.69 -13.60 14.45
N PHE A 453 -12.44 -14.04 14.34
CA PHE A 453 -11.29 -13.24 14.78
C PHE A 453 -11.05 -12.03 13.87
N MET A 454 -11.10 -12.21 12.54
CA MET A 454 -10.97 -11.11 11.57
C MET A 454 -12.11 -10.10 11.69
N LEU A 455 -13.34 -10.60 11.88
CA LEU A 455 -14.51 -9.77 12.12
C LEU A 455 -14.33 -8.94 13.40
N GLU A 456 -13.86 -9.53 14.49
CA GLU A 456 -13.63 -8.81 15.74
C GLU A 456 -12.49 -7.79 15.62
N LEU A 457 -11.41 -8.09 14.89
CA LEU A 457 -10.35 -7.12 14.61
C LEU A 457 -10.91 -5.87 13.90
N GLY A 458 -11.70 -6.05 12.84
CA GLY A 458 -12.33 -4.93 12.13
C GLY A 458 -13.30 -4.15 13.03
N ARG A 459 -14.11 -4.84 13.84
CA ARG A 459 -15.04 -4.20 14.79
C ARG A 459 -14.33 -3.41 15.88
N VAL A 460 -13.21 -3.90 16.40
CA VAL A 460 -12.44 -3.18 17.42
C VAL A 460 -11.65 -2.03 16.79
N ALA A 461 -11.07 -2.20 15.61
CA ALA A 461 -10.44 -1.08 14.88
C ALA A 461 -11.46 0.05 14.66
N GLN A 462 -12.63 -0.24 14.11
CA GLN A 462 -13.68 0.76 13.96
C GLN A 462 -14.08 1.37 15.32
N LYS A 463 -14.29 0.56 16.36
CA LYS A 463 -14.62 1.03 17.72
C LYS A 463 -13.66 2.10 18.22
N LEU A 464 -12.37 1.87 18.05
CA LEU A 464 -11.32 2.72 18.60
C LEU A 464 -11.15 4.00 17.77
N TYR A 465 -11.16 3.88 16.44
CA TYR A 465 -10.66 4.95 15.57
C TYR A 465 -11.74 5.66 14.74
N LEU A 466 -12.71 4.93 14.19
CA LEU A 466 -13.59 5.45 13.15
C LEU A 466 -14.99 5.72 13.72
N PRO A 467 -15.57 6.92 13.50
CA PRO A 467 -16.96 7.18 13.90
C PRO A 467 -17.93 6.21 13.24
N GLU A 468 -18.87 5.68 14.01
CA GLU A 468 -19.99 4.90 13.47
C GLU A 468 -20.99 5.80 12.71
N PHE A 469 -21.75 5.22 11.79
CA PHE A 469 -22.76 5.98 11.04
C PHE A 469 -23.91 6.40 11.96
N LEU A 470 -24.21 7.70 11.95
CA LEU A 470 -25.27 8.30 12.75
C LEU A 470 -26.67 7.81 12.30
N PRO A 471 -27.69 7.90 13.17
CA PRO A 471 -29.06 7.58 12.81
C PRO A 471 -29.59 8.55 11.76
N ASP A 472 -30.44 8.02 10.91
CA ASP A 472 -31.22 8.74 9.92
C ASP A 472 -32.63 8.11 9.91
N GLU A 473 -33.67 8.92 9.75
CA GLU A 473 -35.07 8.44 9.85
C GLU A 473 -35.40 7.42 8.75
N ASN A 474 -34.76 7.56 7.59
CA ASN A 474 -34.94 6.67 6.45
C ASN A 474 -33.99 5.48 6.44
N ARG A 475 -33.15 5.33 7.49
CA ARG A 475 -32.28 4.17 7.69
C ARG A 475 -32.85 3.23 8.76
N PRO A 476 -33.39 2.05 8.37
CA PRO A 476 -34.03 1.15 9.33
C PRO A 476 -33.09 0.66 10.43
N LEU A 477 -33.55 0.69 11.68
CA LEU A 477 -32.81 0.10 12.81
C LEU A 477 -32.68 -1.43 12.73
N SER A 478 -33.47 -2.08 11.87
CA SER A 478 -33.40 -3.51 11.59
C SER A 478 -32.25 -3.90 10.63
N LEU A 479 -31.53 -2.93 10.06
CA LEU A 479 -30.35 -3.22 9.26
C LEU A 479 -29.26 -3.90 10.12
N PRO A 480 -28.57 -4.93 9.60
CA PRO A 480 -27.52 -5.62 10.34
C PRO A 480 -26.43 -4.66 10.85
N SER A 481 -25.81 -4.99 11.98
CA SER A 481 -24.81 -4.15 12.66
C SER A 481 -25.29 -2.73 13.03
N THR A 482 -26.60 -2.53 13.20
CA THR A 482 -27.19 -1.30 13.73
C THR A 482 -27.58 -1.47 15.20
N ASN A 483 -27.42 -0.41 16.00
CA ASN A 483 -27.79 -0.34 17.41
C ASN A 483 -27.16 -1.45 18.29
N LEU A 484 -25.88 -1.74 18.05
CA LEU A 484 -25.13 -2.76 18.78
C LEU A 484 -24.68 -2.27 20.16
N THR A 485 -24.66 -3.18 21.14
CA THR A 485 -24.10 -2.92 22.47
C THR A 485 -22.64 -2.48 22.39
N GLY A 486 -22.27 -1.47 23.18
CA GLY A 486 -20.93 -0.88 23.15
C GLY A 486 -20.73 0.17 22.05
N ARG A 487 -21.72 0.41 21.20
CA ARG A 487 -21.80 1.55 20.28
C ARG A 487 -22.66 2.66 20.86
N ALA A 488 -22.65 3.83 20.19
CA ALA A 488 -23.58 4.88 20.54
C ALA A 488 -24.99 4.46 20.10
N VAL A 489 -26.02 4.98 20.76
CA VAL A 489 -27.40 4.52 20.52
C VAL A 489 -27.80 4.79 19.06
N ASN A 490 -28.45 3.82 18.42
CA ASN A 490 -28.96 3.87 17.04
C ASN A 490 -27.91 4.06 15.93
N THR A 491 -26.61 4.01 16.23
CA THR A 491 -25.57 4.07 15.19
C THR A 491 -25.42 2.75 14.45
N SER A 492 -24.82 2.77 13.26
CA SER A 492 -24.48 1.56 12.48
C SER A 492 -23.01 1.47 12.17
N GLU A 493 -22.49 0.24 12.15
CA GLU A 493 -21.11 -0.03 11.76
C GLU A 493 -20.94 -0.20 10.24
N CYS A 494 -22.00 -0.53 9.50
CA CYS A 494 -21.89 -1.01 8.12
C CYS A 494 -22.67 -0.20 7.10
N PHE A 495 -23.81 0.38 7.50
CA PHE A 495 -24.75 1.00 6.59
C PHE A 495 -25.05 2.40 7.10
N GLY A 496 -24.76 3.41 6.28
CA GLY A 496 -24.83 4.81 6.67
C GLY A 496 -25.61 5.66 5.67
N THR A 497 -26.20 6.73 6.19
CA THR A 497 -26.81 7.78 5.37
C THR A 497 -26.04 9.07 5.60
N LEU A 498 -25.66 9.74 4.52
CA LEU A 498 -25.28 11.13 4.52
C LEU A 498 -26.47 11.95 4.02
N ARG A 499 -27.12 12.72 4.90
CA ARG A 499 -28.24 13.60 4.52
C ARG A 499 -27.83 15.06 4.67
N TYR A 500 -27.81 15.80 3.57
CA TYR A 500 -27.45 17.22 3.53
C TYR A 500 -28.59 18.04 2.95
N GLY A 501 -29.59 18.33 3.79
CA GLY A 501 -30.87 18.87 3.36
C GLY A 501 -31.55 18.01 2.29
N LYS A 502 -32.24 18.63 1.35
CA LYS A 502 -32.77 17.99 0.14
C LYS A 502 -31.76 17.93 -1.00
N LEU A 503 -30.55 18.49 -0.85
CA LEU A 503 -29.58 18.49 -1.94
C LEU A 503 -29.00 17.10 -2.17
N VAL A 504 -28.49 16.45 -1.11
CA VAL A 504 -27.80 15.15 -1.22
C VAL A 504 -28.33 14.13 -0.23
N GLU A 505 -28.57 12.93 -0.74
CA GLU A 505 -28.62 11.69 0.02
C GLU A 505 -27.50 10.74 -0.44
N GLY A 506 -26.49 10.56 0.42
CA GLY A 506 -25.43 9.57 0.23
C GLY A 506 -25.76 8.25 0.92
N LEU A 507 -25.70 7.15 0.18
CA LEU A 507 -25.91 5.78 0.65
C LEU A 507 -24.55 5.09 0.80
N LEU A 508 -24.10 4.88 2.04
CA LEU A 508 -22.80 4.27 2.36
C LEU A 508 -23.00 2.82 2.80
N TYR A 509 -22.28 1.88 2.18
CA TYR A 509 -22.49 0.46 2.48
C TYR A 509 -21.22 -0.41 2.41
N ASP A 510 -20.95 -1.14 3.50
CA ASP A 510 -19.99 -2.23 3.56
C ASP A 510 -20.49 -3.44 2.75
N VAL A 511 -19.63 -3.98 1.88
CA VAL A 511 -19.92 -5.15 1.04
C VAL A 511 -19.20 -6.41 1.52
N ARG A 512 -18.24 -6.31 2.43
CA ARG A 512 -17.35 -7.41 2.84
C ARG A 512 -17.88 -8.20 4.01
N ARG A 513 -18.45 -7.52 5.03
CA ARG A 513 -18.81 -8.15 6.30
C ARG A 513 -19.78 -9.31 6.16
N TYR A 514 -20.75 -9.14 5.26
CA TYR A 514 -21.88 -10.03 5.09
C TYR A 514 -21.89 -10.72 3.73
N VAL A 515 -20.75 -10.71 3.02
CA VAL A 515 -20.65 -11.42 1.75
C VAL A 515 -20.93 -12.90 1.95
N THR A 516 -21.72 -13.46 1.07
CA THR A 516 -22.12 -14.86 1.04
C THR A 516 -21.71 -15.47 -0.28
N GLY A 517 -21.31 -16.74 -0.24
CA GLY A 517 -21.04 -17.55 -1.42
C GLY A 517 -21.19 -19.03 -1.08
N ASP A 518 -21.69 -19.81 -2.03
CA ASP A 518 -21.57 -21.26 -1.98
C ASP A 518 -20.29 -21.63 -2.73
N TYR A 519 -19.18 -21.72 -1.99
CA TYR A 519 -17.88 -22.04 -2.59
C TYR A 519 -17.74 -23.53 -2.95
N THR A 520 -18.78 -24.33 -2.74
CA THR A 520 -18.90 -25.70 -3.27
C THR A 520 -19.72 -25.76 -4.56
N ASN A 521 -20.54 -24.74 -4.83
CA ASN A 521 -21.29 -24.56 -6.08
C ASN A 521 -21.11 -23.12 -6.62
N VAL A 522 -20.17 -22.98 -7.56
CA VAL A 522 -19.68 -21.71 -8.14
C VAL A 522 -20.75 -20.89 -8.89
N SER A 523 -22.00 -21.35 -8.94
CA SER A 523 -23.12 -20.73 -9.66
C SER A 523 -24.33 -20.40 -8.77
N SER A 524 -24.14 -20.22 -7.46
CA SER A 524 -25.26 -19.86 -6.59
C SER A 524 -25.80 -18.47 -6.90
N ILE A 525 -27.05 -18.42 -7.35
CA ILE A 525 -27.80 -17.19 -7.59
C ILE A 525 -28.20 -16.46 -6.30
N ASN A 526 -28.07 -17.14 -5.15
CA ASN A 526 -28.45 -16.63 -3.83
C ASN A 526 -27.28 -15.97 -3.08
N ALA A 527 -26.06 -16.10 -3.61
CA ALA A 527 -24.88 -15.40 -3.09
C ALA A 527 -25.06 -13.88 -3.24
N SER A 528 -24.58 -13.12 -2.27
CA SER A 528 -24.75 -11.67 -2.21
C SER A 528 -23.60 -11.03 -1.43
N PHE A 529 -23.22 -9.82 -1.83
CA PHE A 529 -22.34 -8.95 -1.04
C PHE A 529 -23.12 -8.29 0.11
N LEU A 530 -24.31 -7.79 -0.21
CA LEU A 530 -25.20 -7.11 0.74
C LEU A 530 -26.30 -8.06 1.21
N PRO A 531 -26.61 -8.06 2.53
CA PRO A 531 -27.82 -8.70 3.05
C PRO A 531 -29.06 -8.18 2.33
N LYS A 532 -30.08 -9.04 2.19
CA LYS A 532 -31.31 -8.68 1.46
C LYS A 532 -32.00 -7.43 2.02
N SER A 533 -31.96 -7.22 3.33
CA SER A 533 -32.51 -6.01 3.98
C SER A 533 -31.75 -4.74 3.60
N ALA A 534 -30.42 -4.80 3.49
CA ALA A 534 -29.60 -3.67 3.05
C ALA A 534 -29.80 -3.39 1.56
N GLU A 535 -29.82 -4.42 0.72
CA GLU A 535 -30.14 -4.26 -0.71
C GLU A 535 -31.52 -3.61 -0.92
N ASN A 536 -32.55 -4.10 -0.21
CA ASN A 536 -33.89 -3.53 -0.30
C ASN A 536 -33.90 -2.08 0.16
N TRP A 537 -33.22 -1.76 1.27
CA TRP A 537 -33.10 -0.38 1.73
C TRP A 537 -32.48 0.54 0.67
N LEU A 538 -31.36 0.15 0.03
CA LEU A 538 -30.76 0.95 -1.05
C LEU A 538 -31.76 1.19 -2.20
N ILE A 539 -32.46 0.13 -2.63
CA ILE A 539 -33.46 0.21 -3.70
C ILE A 539 -34.63 1.11 -3.31
N ASP A 540 -35.11 0.99 -2.08
CA ASP A 540 -36.25 1.77 -1.58
C ASP A 540 -35.89 3.25 -1.42
N ARG A 541 -34.64 3.58 -1.08
CA ARG A 541 -34.16 4.96 -1.04
C ARG A 541 -34.03 5.59 -2.42
N MET A 542 -33.47 4.87 -3.40
CA MET A 542 -33.45 5.33 -4.79
C MET A 542 -34.87 5.54 -5.34
N LYS A 543 -35.85 4.69 -4.99
CA LYS A 543 -37.25 4.90 -5.38
C LYS A 543 -37.96 6.06 -4.69
N ALA A 544 -37.48 6.48 -3.51
CA ALA A 544 -38.14 7.51 -2.73
C ALA A 544 -37.84 8.91 -3.28
N GLU A 545 -36.63 9.12 -3.81
CA GLU A 545 -36.25 10.35 -4.51
C GLU A 545 -36.44 11.62 -3.67
N ASP A 546 -36.14 11.51 -2.37
CA ASP A 546 -36.34 12.59 -1.40
C ASP A 546 -35.24 13.67 -1.46
N ALA A 547 -34.23 13.52 -2.33
CA ALA A 547 -33.14 14.47 -2.54
C ALA A 547 -32.84 14.67 -4.03
N GLU A 548 -32.24 15.80 -4.39
CA GLU A 548 -31.87 16.11 -5.77
C GLU A 548 -30.81 15.14 -6.32
N TYR A 549 -29.90 14.70 -5.46
CA TYR A 549 -28.85 13.73 -5.79
C TYR A 549 -28.89 12.54 -4.84
N VAL A 550 -28.88 11.33 -5.41
CA VAL A 550 -28.72 10.07 -4.67
C VAL A 550 -27.37 9.46 -5.03
N ILE A 551 -26.43 9.47 -4.09
CA ILE A 551 -25.03 9.06 -4.32
C ILE A 551 -24.79 7.71 -3.64
N ASN A 552 -24.53 6.68 -4.43
CA ASN A 552 -24.11 5.36 -3.94
C ASN A 552 -22.60 5.37 -3.69
N ILE A 553 -22.19 5.12 -2.45
CA ILE A 553 -20.78 5.13 -2.05
C ILE A 553 -20.40 3.70 -1.64
N SER A 554 -19.52 3.08 -2.43
CA SER A 554 -19.16 1.68 -2.30
C SER A 554 -17.64 1.48 -2.19
N PRO A 555 -17.17 0.50 -1.39
CA PRO A 555 -15.76 0.14 -1.40
C PRO A 555 -15.33 -0.46 -2.73
N ILE A 556 -16.21 -1.16 -3.46
CA ILE A 556 -15.86 -1.83 -4.72
C ILE A 556 -16.41 -1.13 -5.95
N SER A 557 -15.69 -1.29 -7.07
CA SER A 557 -15.98 -0.62 -8.34
C SER A 557 -17.32 -1.00 -8.97
N TYR A 558 -18.11 0.01 -9.35
CA TYR A 558 -19.15 -0.11 -10.37
C TYR A 558 -18.58 0.41 -11.70
N GLY A 559 -18.20 -0.46 -12.63
CA GLY A 559 -17.78 -0.06 -13.98
C GLY A 559 -16.36 -0.43 -14.38
N TRP A 560 -15.49 -0.82 -13.43
CA TRP A 560 -14.11 -1.24 -13.73
C TRP A 560 -13.74 -2.53 -13.00
N SER A 561 -12.86 -3.31 -13.62
CA SER A 561 -12.28 -4.52 -13.05
C SER A 561 -10.80 -4.63 -13.39
N ALA A 562 -10.08 -5.37 -12.54
CA ALA A 562 -8.73 -5.86 -12.79
C ALA A 562 -8.67 -7.40 -12.68
N GLY A 563 -9.81 -8.09 -12.81
CA GLY A 563 -9.94 -9.54 -12.65
C GLY A 563 -9.83 -10.02 -11.19
N LYS A 564 -10.10 -9.13 -10.22
CA LYS A 564 -9.99 -9.38 -8.76
C LYS A 564 -11.15 -10.26 -8.26
N TRP A 565 -10.89 -11.18 -7.32
CA TRP A 565 -11.87 -12.22 -6.95
C TRP A 565 -13.16 -11.63 -6.39
N LEU A 566 -13.08 -10.92 -5.26
CA LEU A 566 -14.24 -10.39 -4.54
C LEU A 566 -14.72 -9.11 -5.22
N SER A 567 -15.08 -9.23 -6.49
CA SER A 567 -15.65 -8.19 -7.35
C SER A 567 -17.02 -8.62 -7.85
N TRP A 568 -17.84 -7.67 -8.30
CA TRP A 568 -19.10 -7.96 -8.96
C TRP A 568 -18.93 -8.86 -10.19
N TYR A 569 -17.77 -8.81 -10.86
CA TYR A 569 -17.62 -9.29 -12.22
C TYR A 569 -16.94 -10.67 -12.31
N PRO A 570 -17.39 -11.54 -13.24
CA PRO A 570 -16.82 -12.88 -13.42
C PRO A 570 -15.48 -12.89 -14.16
N ASP A 571 -15.06 -11.75 -14.70
CA ASP A 571 -13.84 -11.70 -15.50
C ASP A 571 -12.58 -12.00 -14.70
N ILE A 572 -11.61 -12.59 -15.40
CA ILE A 572 -10.24 -12.77 -14.94
C ILE A 572 -9.26 -12.15 -15.91
N LYS A 573 -8.07 -11.86 -15.42
CA LYS A 573 -6.95 -11.44 -16.27
C LYS A 573 -6.37 -12.63 -17.04
N THR A 574 -6.27 -12.47 -18.36
CA THR A 574 -5.51 -13.32 -19.28
C THR A 574 -4.49 -12.49 -20.08
N LYS A 575 -3.84 -13.11 -21.07
CA LYS A 575 -3.04 -12.41 -22.08
C LYS A 575 -3.49 -12.78 -23.49
N ILE A 576 -3.86 -11.79 -24.29
CA ILE A 576 -4.15 -11.95 -25.73
C ILE A 576 -3.04 -11.24 -26.51
N ASN A 577 -2.36 -11.96 -27.41
CA ASN A 577 -1.21 -11.44 -28.16
C ASN A 577 -0.13 -10.77 -27.26
N GLY A 578 0.09 -11.34 -26.07
CA GLY A 578 1.07 -10.84 -25.10
C GLY A 578 0.60 -9.64 -24.26
N ARG A 579 -0.58 -9.07 -24.52
CA ARG A 579 -1.14 -7.95 -23.76
C ARG A 579 -2.09 -8.46 -22.67
N PRO A 580 -2.01 -7.95 -21.43
CA PRO A 580 -3.02 -8.22 -20.40
C PRO A 580 -4.41 -7.82 -20.87
N THR A 581 -5.41 -8.67 -20.65
CA THR A 581 -6.80 -8.42 -21.05
C THR A 581 -7.74 -9.16 -20.10
N LEU A 582 -8.95 -8.66 -19.90
CA LEU A 582 -10.00 -9.36 -19.17
C LEU A 582 -10.71 -10.38 -20.07
N THR A 583 -11.09 -11.53 -19.52
CA THR A 583 -11.91 -12.54 -20.22
C THR A 583 -12.85 -13.23 -19.24
N THR A 584 -14.01 -13.63 -19.74
CA THR A 584 -14.97 -14.52 -19.06
C THR A 584 -14.96 -15.94 -19.63
N ASP A 585 -14.09 -16.23 -20.61
CA ASP A 585 -13.94 -17.57 -21.19
C ASP A 585 -13.35 -18.59 -20.20
N ILE A 586 -12.76 -18.10 -19.10
CA ILE A 586 -12.19 -18.91 -18.03
C ILE A 586 -13.00 -18.63 -16.77
N GLU A 587 -13.52 -19.71 -16.17
CA GLU A 587 -14.26 -19.63 -14.91
C GLU A 587 -13.38 -19.08 -13.78
N LYS A 588 -13.90 -18.05 -13.11
CA LYS A 588 -13.26 -17.44 -11.95
C LYS A 588 -13.54 -18.25 -10.71
N TYR A 589 -12.49 -18.85 -10.16
CA TYR A 589 -12.58 -19.69 -8.97
C TYR A 589 -13.29 -18.95 -7.81
N ALA A 590 -14.28 -19.63 -7.22
CA ALA A 590 -15.07 -19.15 -6.08
C ALA A 590 -15.84 -17.83 -6.29
N TRP A 591 -15.92 -17.32 -7.52
CA TRP A 591 -16.85 -16.22 -7.85
C TRP A 591 -18.30 -16.72 -7.81
N GLN A 592 -19.28 -15.82 -7.69
CA GLN A 592 -20.68 -16.19 -7.59
C GLN A 592 -21.58 -15.32 -8.49
N GLU A 593 -22.43 -15.95 -9.30
CA GLU A 593 -23.35 -15.24 -10.20
C GLU A 593 -24.33 -14.31 -9.46
N GLY A 594 -24.72 -14.67 -8.23
CA GLY A 594 -25.57 -13.85 -7.39
C GLY A 594 -25.00 -12.46 -7.10
N TRP A 595 -23.67 -12.31 -7.07
CA TRP A 595 -23.01 -11.01 -6.89
C TRP A 595 -23.30 -10.06 -8.05
N PHE A 596 -23.10 -10.51 -9.30
CA PHE A 596 -23.42 -9.69 -10.47
C PHE A 596 -24.92 -9.40 -10.60
N LYS A 597 -25.77 -10.35 -10.22
CA LYS A 597 -27.22 -10.13 -10.18
C LYS A 597 -27.63 -9.07 -9.17
N GLN A 598 -26.97 -9.01 -8.01
CA GLN A 598 -27.17 -7.94 -7.01
C GLN A 598 -26.71 -6.58 -7.54
N HIS A 599 -25.51 -6.50 -8.13
CA HIS A 599 -25.03 -5.31 -8.84
C HIS A 599 -26.07 -4.79 -9.84
N ASN A 600 -26.60 -5.67 -10.70
CA ASN A 600 -27.58 -5.30 -11.72
C ASN A 600 -28.91 -4.83 -11.14
N ARG A 601 -29.37 -5.37 -10.00
CA ARG A 601 -30.58 -4.87 -9.33
C ARG A 601 -30.39 -3.46 -8.77
N ILE A 602 -29.20 -3.15 -8.25
CA ILE A 602 -28.85 -1.82 -7.75
C ILE A 602 -28.76 -0.82 -8.90
N LEU A 603 -28.01 -1.13 -9.97
CA LEU A 603 -27.96 -0.28 -11.16
C LEU A 603 -29.33 -0.05 -11.78
N ASN A 604 -30.16 -1.09 -11.86
CA ASN A 604 -31.51 -0.95 -12.38
C ASN A 604 -32.39 -0.06 -11.49
N ALA A 605 -32.22 -0.08 -10.16
CA ALA A 605 -32.94 0.84 -9.29
C ALA A 605 -32.50 2.29 -9.51
N SER A 606 -31.21 2.52 -9.71
CA SER A 606 -30.62 3.83 -10.06
C SER A 606 -31.22 4.38 -11.35
N PHE A 607 -31.22 3.58 -12.43
CA PHE A 607 -31.74 3.97 -13.73
C PHE A 607 -33.26 4.25 -13.76
N ASN A 608 -34.02 3.75 -12.78
CA ASN A 608 -35.47 3.97 -12.73
C ASN A 608 -35.87 5.16 -11.85
N MET A 609 -34.91 5.96 -11.37
CA MET A 609 -35.22 7.26 -10.74
C MET A 609 -35.69 8.25 -11.81
N GLU A 610 -36.67 9.10 -11.48
CA GLU A 610 -37.27 10.05 -12.42
C GLU A 610 -37.00 11.53 -12.07
N ASN A 611 -36.68 11.81 -10.81
CA ASN A 611 -36.60 13.16 -10.21
C ASN A 611 -35.24 13.47 -9.58
N SER A 612 -34.47 12.44 -9.24
CA SER A 612 -33.13 12.51 -8.66
C SER A 612 -32.06 12.10 -9.66
N THR A 613 -30.88 12.70 -9.57
CA THR A 613 -29.71 12.28 -10.36
C THR A 613 -28.85 11.31 -9.54
N ASP A 614 -28.40 10.22 -10.16
CA ASP A 614 -27.53 9.24 -9.51
C ASP A 614 -26.03 9.55 -9.66
N LEU A 615 -25.24 8.93 -8.79
CA LEU A 615 -23.79 8.85 -8.90
C LEU A 615 -23.26 7.65 -8.12
N PHE A 616 -22.33 6.91 -8.69
CA PHE A 616 -21.53 5.91 -7.98
C PHE A 616 -20.12 6.44 -7.70
N LEU A 617 -19.73 6.48 -6.42
CA LEU A 617 -18.36 6.76 -5.97
C LEU A 617 -17.76 5.48 -5.39
N CYS A 618 -16.68 4.99 -5.99
CA CYS A 618 -16.13 3.66 -5.71
C CYS A 618 -14.63 3.63 -5.38
N GLY A 619 -14.22 2.70 -4.51
CA GLY A 619 -12.83 2.48 -4.07
C GLY A 619 -12.12 1.24 -4.64
N ASP A 620 -11.26 0.62 -3.82
CA ASP A 620 -10.54 -0.67 -4.00
C ASP A 620 -9.47 -0.70 -5.12
N MET A 621 -9.79 -0.21 -6.32
CA MET A 621 -8.96 -0.40 -7.51
C MET A 621 -7.65 0.42 -7.54
N HIS A 622 -7.34 1.21 -6.51
CA HIS A 622 -6.12 2.03 -6.42
C HIS A 622 -5.81 2.89 -7.65
N THR A 623 -6.85 3.34 -8.35
CA THR A 623 -6.72 4.13 -9.58
C THR A 623 -7.89 5.10 -9.68
N GLN A 624 -7.71 6.18 -10.44
CA GLN A 624 -8.77 7.11 -10.76
C GLN A 624 -9.36 6.80 -12.13
N ALA A 625 -10.68 6.80 -12.25
CA ALA A 625 -11.38 6.61 -13.52
C ALA A 625 -12.78 7.22 -13.41
N ALA A 626 -13.35 7.63 -14.54
CA ALA A 626 -14.68 8.21 -14.59
C ALA A 626 -15.34 7.92 -15.94
N GLY A 627 -16.65 7.71 -15.92
CA GLY A 627 -17.39 7.43 -17.14
C GLY A 627 -18.86 7.17 -16.88
N PHE A 628 -19.53 6.74 -17.95
CA PHE A 628 -20.96 6.44 -17.93
C PHE A 628 -21.22 4.98 -18.31
N ILE A 629 -21.94 4.25 -17.46
CA ILE A 629 -22.35 2.87 -17.70
C ILE A 629 -23.56 2.89 -18.62
N ASN A 630 -23.37 2.41 -19.85
CA ASN A 630 -24.42 2.32 -20.86
C ASN A 630 -25.14 0.97 -20.85
N LYS A 631 -24.45 -0.11 -20.46
CA LYS A 631 -25.03 -1.47 -20.38
C LYS A 631 -24.39 -2.28 -19.27
N SER A 632 -25.16 -3.19 -18.68
CA SER A 632 -24.68 -4.23 -17.76
C SER A 632 -25.44 -5.53 -17.99
N GLY A 633 -24.77 -6.54 -18.55
CA GLY A 633 -25.40 -7.77 -19.04
C GLY A 633 -26.53 -7.44 -20.04
N ASN A 634 -27.76 -7.82 -19.70
CA ASN A 634 -28.94 -7.56 -20.53
C ASN A 634 -29.60 -6.19 -20.26
N LEU A 635 -29.15 -5.44 -19.26
CA LEU A 635 -29.69 -4.11 -18.96
C LEU A 635 -29.12 -3.06 -19.92
N ASN A 636 -29.97 -2.15 -20.36
CA ASN A 636 -29.60 -1.08 -21.29
C ASN A 636 -29.98 0.29 -20.72
N PHE A 637 -28.97 1.11 -20.48
CA PHE A 637 -29.08 2.44 -19.88
C PHE A 637 -28.78 3.55 -20.90
N THR A 638 -28.70 3.24 -22.20
CA THR A 638 -28.30 4.23 -23.23
C THR A 638 -29.20 5.47 -23.32
N SER A 639 -30.43 5.43 -22.78
CA SER A 639 -31.31 6.61 -22.72
C SER A 639 -30.92 7.58 -21.62
N ASP A 640 -30.33 7.07 -20.53
CA ASP A 640 -29.85 7.85 -19.40
C ASP A 640 -28.68 7.10 -18.73
N PRO A 641 -27.45 7.26 -19.25
CA PRO A 641 -26.30 6.48 -18.81
C PRO A 641 -25.90 6.81 -17.35
N ILE A 642 -25.66 5.78 -16.55
CA ILE A 642 -25.36 5.92 -15.12
C ILE A 642 -23.91 6.41 -14.91
N PRO A 643 -23.67 7.57 -14.25
CA PRO A 643 -22.33 8.05 -13.95
C PRO A 643 -21.67 7.23 -12.84
N SER A 644 -20.40 6.87 -13.06
CA SER A 644 -19.59 6.15 -12.06
C SER A 644 -18.15 6.65 -12.04
N VAL A 645 -17.56 6.64 -10.84
CA VAL A 645 -16.22 7.16 -10.58
C VAL A 645 -15.43 6.22 -9.67
N LEU A 646 -14.23 5.86 -10.10
CA LEU A 646 -13.16 5.40 -9.21
C LEU A 646 -12.40 6.60 -8.67
N ILE A 647 -12.41 6.76 -7.34
CA ILE A 647 -11.93 7.98 -6.67
C ILE A 647 -10.40 8.05 -6.47
N GLY A 648 -9.69 6.95 -6.68
CA GLY A 648 -8.25 6.86 -6.46
C GLY A 648 -7.83 6.62 -5.02
N SER A 649 -6.66 6.00 -4.86
CA SER A 649 -6.09 5.68 -3.55
C SER A 649 -5.22 6.82 -3.02
N LEU A 650 -5.36 7.18 -1.74
CA LEU A 650 -4.49 8.17 -1.10
C LEU A 650 -3.09 7.60 -0.82
N GLY A 651 -2.97 6.29 -0.60
CA GLY A 651 -1.77 5.61 -0.11
C GLY A 651 -1.07 4.67 -1.10
N ALA A 652 -1.63 4.39 -2.28
CA ALA A 652 -1.05 3.45 -3.24
C ALA A 652 0.36 3.88 -3.69
N ASN A 653 1.23 2.93 -4.01
CA ASN A 653 2.51 3.20 -4.66
C ASN A 653 3.03 1.98 -5.40
N GLY A 654 3.72 2.21 -6.52
CA GLY A 654 4.44 1.17 -7.28
C GLY A 654 3.60 -0.09 -7.52
N GLY A 655 3.92 -1.17 -6.80
CA GLY A 655 3.25 -2.46 -6.94
C GLY A 655 1.83 -2.55 -6.39
N SER A 656 1.34 -1.53 -5.67
CA SER A 656 -0.05 -1.46 -5.21
C SER A 656 -1.02 -1.05 -6.32
N TYR A 657 -0.56 -0.38 -7.38
CA TYR A 657 -1.41 -0.04 -8.52
C TYR A 657 -1.82 -1.29 -9.31
N PRO A 658 -2.99 -1.33 -9.96
CA PRO A 658 -3.43 -2.49 -10.77
C PRO A 658 -2.45 -2.91 -11.87
N SER A 659 -1.89 -1.97 -12.61
CA SER A 659 -0.89 -2.26 -13.65
C SER A 659 0.43 -2.74 -13.05
N GLY A 660 0.69 -2.36 -11.80
CA GLY A 660 1.87 -2.71 -11.03
C GLY A 660 1.77 -4.08 -10.36
N GLY A 661 2.93 -4.53 -9.86
CA GLY A 661 3.03 -5.61 -8.87
C GLY A 661 2.30 -6.91 -9.24
N LEU A 662 1.37 -7.31 -8.36
CA LEU A 662 0.71 -8.63 -8.38
C LEU A 662 -0.41 -8.73 -9.43
N ARG A 663 -1.04 -7.59 -9.79
CA ARG A 663 -2.21 -7.55 -10.68
C ARG A 663 -1.78 -7.47 -12.13
N GLY A 664 -0.85 -6.58 -12.50
CA GLY A 664 -0.24 -6.55 -13.84
C GLY A 664 -1.24 -6.26 -14.98
N ILE A 665 -2.32 -5.54 -14.70
CA ILE A 665 -3.33 -5.08 -15.65
C ILE A 665 -3.96 -3.79 -15.11
N GLU A 666 -4.06 -2.74 -15.93
CA GLU A 666 -4.80 -1.52 -15.58
C GLU A 666 -6.28 -1.85 -15.34
N ALA A 667 -6.95 -1.10 -14.47
CA ALA A 667 -8.39 -1.25 -14.32
C ALA A 667 -9.09 -0.85 -15.63
N MET A 668 -10.01 -1.67 -16.11
CA MET A 668 -10.71 -1.45 -17.38
C MET A 668 -12.17 -1.90 -17.27
N PRO A 669 -13.05 -1.47 -18.19
CA PRO A 669 -14.42 -1.94 -18.20
C PRO A 669 -14.53 -3.48 -18.21
N PRO A 670 -15.34 -4.09 -17.32
CA PRO A 670 -15.62 -5.52 -17.29
C PRO A 670 -16.19 -6.02 -18.62
N CYS A 671 -15.97 -7.31 -18.94
CA CYS A 671 -16.44 -7.90 -20.20
C CYS A 671 -17.96 -7.78 -20.42
N ASP A 672 -18.73 -7.82 -19.33
CA ASP A 672 -20.21 -7.78 -19.36
C ASP A 672 -20.79 -6.36 -19.20
N LEU A 673 -19.93 -5.33 -19.16
CA LEU A 673 -20.34 -3.93 -19.09
C LEU A 673 -19.93 -3.17 -20.35
N LEU A 674 -20.73 -2.17 -20.72
CA LEU A 674 -20.34 -1.14 -21.68
C LEU A 674 -20.23 0.18 -20.93
N VAL A 675 -19.00 0.65 -20.73
CA VAL A 675 -18.72 1.94 -20.08
C VAL A 675 -18.13 2.89 -21.13
N ASP A 676 -18.70 4.09 -21.23
CA ASP A 676 -18.13 5.20 -21.98
C ASP A 676 -17.17 5.95 -21.04
N GLU A 677 -15.90 5.53 -21.06
CA GLU A 677 -14.85 6.11 -20.23
C GLU A 677 -14.53 7.55 -20.67
N LYS A 678 -14.65 8.49 -19.73
CA LYS A 678 -14.19 9.88 -19.90
C LYS A 678 -12.80 10.10 -19.32
N LEU A 679 -12.48 9.37 -18.25
CA LEU A 679 -11.14 9.21 -17.71
C LEU A 679 -10.87 7.69 -17.60
N PRO A 680 -9.99 7.11 -18.44
CA PRO A 680 -9.52 5.75 -18.22
C PRO A 680 -8.63 5.68 -16.98
N SER A 681 -8.23 4.46 -16.59
CA SER A 681 -7.38 4.23 -15.42
C SER A 681 -6.20 5.20 -15.33
N TYR A 682 -6.17 5.97 -14.25
CA TYR A 682 -5.11 6.93 -13.93
C TYR A 682 -4.47 6.57 -12.58
N GLU A 683 -3.32 5.91 -12.66
CA GLU A 683 -2.60 5.35 -11.51
C GLU A 683 -1.65 6.36 -10.87
N LYS A 684 -2.24 7.30 -10.17
CA LYS A 684 -1.58 8.18 -9.21
C LYS A 684 -2.36 8.20 -7.91
N SER A 685 -1.66 8.49 -6.82
CA SER A 685 -2.25 8.53 -5.50
C SER A 685 -2.80 9.91 -5.21
N GLY A 686 -3.98 9.98 -4.63
CA GLY A 686 -4.66 11.25 -4.42
C GLY A 686 -6.10 11.09 -3.96
N PHE A 687 -6.93 12.03 -4.37
CA PHE A 687 -8.31 12.18 -3.92
C PHE A 687 -9.12 12.88 -5.01
N VAL A 688 -10.44 12.91 -4.84
CA VAL A 688 -11.34 13.76 -5.63
C VAL A 688 -12.00 14.81 -4.75
N VAL A 689 -12.25 15.99 -5.34
CA VAL A 689 -13.11 17.02 -4.76
C VAL A 689 -14.43 16.97 -5.53
N VAL A 690 -15.53 16.77 -4.81
CA VAL A 690 -16.89 16.71 -5.36
C VAL A 690 -17.63 17.96 -4.91
N ASP A 691 -17.92 18.86 -5.84
CA ASP A 691 -18.64 20.11 -5.63
C ASP A 691 -20.06 19.96 -6.20
N ILE A 692 -21.07 20.12 -5.34
CA ILE A 692 -22.48 19.84 -5.64
C ILE A 692 -23.29 21.11 -5.45
N THR A 693 -24.04 21.47 -6.49
CA THR A 693 -25.05 22.54 -6.49
C THR A 693 -26.37 21.97 -7.01
N LEU A 694 -27.46 22.75 -7.00
CA LEU A 694 -28.75 22.29 -7.54
C LEU A 694 -28.72 21.92 -9.03
N ASP A 695 -27.76 22.46 -9.79
CA ASP A 695 -27.72 22.31 -11.24
C ASP A 695 -26.78 21.17 -11.69
N ASN A 696 -25.75 20.85 -10.90
CA ASN A 696 -24.71 19.90 -11.29
C ASN A 696 -23.87 19.39 -10.12
N ILE A 697 -23.19 18.28 -10.39
CA ILE A 697 -22.04 17.77 -9.66
C ILE A 697 -20.79 18.00 -10.53
N ILE A 698 -19.75 18.61 -9.95
CA ILE A 698 -18.42 18.75 -10.53
C ILE A 698 -17.44 17.93 -9.70
N ILE A 699 -16.68 17.05 -10.34
CA ILE A 699 -15.70 16.16 -9.71
C ILE A 699 -14.33 16.47 -10.27
N ASP A 700 -13.46 17.05 -9.46
CA ASP A 700 -12.06 17.35 -9.79
C ASP A 700 -11.13 16.27 -9.22
N PHE A 701 -10.23 15.78 -10.07
CA PHE A 701 -9.33 14.69 -9.74
C PHE A 701 -7.92 15.21 -9.49
N TYR A 702 -7.35 14.86 -8.33
CA TYR A 702 -6.00 15.23 -7.92
C TYR A 702 -5.16 13.97 -7.78
N GLY A 703 -3.95 13.98 -8.33
CA GLY A 703 -3.11 12.78 -8.37
C GLY A 703 -1.62 13.09 -8.39
N TRP A 704 -0.88 12.38 -7.54
CA TRP A 704 0.57 12.48 -7.37
C TRP A 704 1.19 11.08 -7.30
N ARG A 705 2.43 10.92 -7.82
CA ARG A 705 3.12 9.64 -7.82
C ARG A 705 4.60 9.78 -7.52
N LEU A 706 5.05 9.10 -6.45
CA LEU A 706 6.43 9.12 -5.95
C LEU A 706 7.49 8.84 -7.01
N SER A 707 7.20 7.95 -7.96
CA SER A 707 8.16 7.58 -9.01
C SER A 707 8.23 8.58 -10.19
N MET A 708 7.34 9.57 -10.22
CA MET A 708 7.16 10.49 -11.36
C MET A 708 7.28 11.96 -10.97
N ASP A 709 6.76 12.32 -9.80
CA ASP A 709 6.52 13.69 -9.37
C ASP A 709 7.39 14.03 -8.14
N ARG A 710 7.68 15.31 -7.91
CA ARG A 710 8.46 15.74 -6.73
C ARG A 710 7.55 15.84 -5.50
N VAL A 711 8.07 15.55 -4.32
CA VAL A 711 7.27 15.58 -3.07
C VAL A 711 6.74 16.98 -2.76
N GLU A 712 7.48 18.02 -3.11
CA GLU A 712 7.09 19.41 -2.91
C GLU A 712 5.87 19.80 -3.76
N GLU A 713 5.61 19.11 -4.88
CA GLU A 713 4.47 19.38 -5.75
C GLU A 713 3.13 18.96 -5.12
N ILE A 714 3.15 18.18 -4.03
CA ILE A 714 1.92 17.81 -3.30
C ILE A 714 1.22 19.06 -2.76
N ASP A 715 1.98 20.06 -2.30
CA ASP A 715 1.45 21.23 -1.62
C ASP A 715 0.67 22.15 -2.60
N ASP A 716 0.93 22.04 -3.90
CA ASP A 716 0.33 22.84 -4.97
C ASP A 716 -0.44 21.98 -6.00
N LEU A 717 -0.94 20.79 -5.62
CA LEU A 717 -1.64 19.91 -6.58
C LEU A 717 -2.82 20.62 -7.25
N GLU A 718 -2.83 20.58 -8.58
CA GLU A 718 -3.92 21.02 -9.43
C GLU A 718 -4.73 19.83 -9.95
N SER A 719 -5.99 20.08 -10.31
CA SER A 719 -6.85 19.07 -10.93
C SER A 719 -6.27 18.66 -12.28
N HIS A 720 -6.11 17.36 -12.52
CA HIS A 720 -5.66 16.83 -13.81
C HIS A 720 -6.83 16.46 -14.72
N PHE A 721 -8.03 16.34 -14.17
CA PHE A 721 -9.25 16.00 -14.89
C PHE A 721 -10.49 16.48 -14.12
N THR A 722 -11.52 16.91 -14.86
CA THR A 722 -12.81 17.32 -14.29
C THR A 722 -13.93 16.52 -14.96
N PHE A 723 -14.79 15.91 -14.15
CA PHE A 723 -16.00 15.20 -14.59
C PHE A 723 -17.23 15.97 -14.14
N THR A 724 -18.16 16.26 -15.05
CA THR A 724 -19.37 17.03 -14.73
C THR A 724 -20.61 16.20 -15.03
N ILE A 725 -21.51 16.13 -14.04
CA ILE A 725 -22.81 15.48 -14.14
C ILE A 725 -23.85 16.59 -13.99
N LYS A 726 -24.74 16.72 -14.97
CA LYS A 726 -25.84 17.68 -14.93
C LYS A 726 -27.08 16.99 -14.42
N ARG A 727 -27.93 17.75 -13.75
CA ARG A 727 -29.28 17.31 -13.42
C ARG A 727 -30.16 17.20 -14.66
#